data_AF-A0A672K144-F1
#
_entry.id   AF-A0A672K144-F1
#
_cell.length_a   1.000
_cell.length_b   1.000
_cell.length_c   1.000
_cell.angle_alpha   90.00
_cell.angle_beta   90.00
_cell.angle_gamma   90.00
#
_symmetry.space_group_name_H-M   'P 1'
#
loop_
_entity.id
_entity.type
_entity.pdbx_description
1 polymer ?
#
loop_
_entity_poly.entity_id
_entity_poly.type
_entity_poly.pdbx_seq_one_letter_code
_entity_poly.pdbx_strand_id
1 'polypeptide(L)'
;MDSVGLNVIEAAALGRPFQLGMLYDCRKDALIPGVRLWNKEQLQQNICSRPQINTDFNVTASDSIKDKSRLLNIGGELKLSFLGDLIHVSGAAKYLKDTKTSFKQQRLTLHYHSTNRFEELITNHLSSGSIAADDNDIGTHVVTAILYGADACFVFDREVSSDEDKKTVKGEVKVALEKLQGIVSVGANAEISVNENQKTAVKNFTCTFYGDFQLPSNPTSFEDALKVFADLPKLLKENQELAVPLRVWLYPLDKLHSRASKLHKDISMDLIINTESVIESLNTAEMKCSDLLEDSPALTFAAFHDKILQIKQNCYSYKLRLVKKLGSLLPNIRGDVMKETDLTDLLQEHDESPFRGRDLAEWLKERERESEIIKILLRQLKDFGAQVEVNIDAILMDLEVGNLVSYTFTSLDCSDVLLLQQTSYLSPSTQGETDEKGPDSKQKSWLSAEIQKTMRRNLEIFKNLIDSKGRKPARFIVSSKEMVYNPGSCILLYEHGCDDAVCFTPPSKPVCPVTEEVKGQSVVLKVVPPSCPATVELRLLYKVKQDTVWRSEAVLKDQDTVTLTDLREEAEYEIKCAALGKLNYTVDSDVLHLRVIEKIIMKIDYVIKNLSFTENKCTALLKDTRTNTFSAFHKKIEDMKRFCQTYRQDFKDRSQSLIQSVQSCKEETCALTNLLQAHEESPFNTHDLMEWIREKEKELKTFGEFLQQILDIGAEVNTSLDTVLSNIKVKNVVCYTFSSLERPDELLSEQKHYLKAQTTSRKKNAKTSPRVLTWLTGNIREKMREHLIMFKELMFLHNSQSTKFIVSSIDHKNHPGSCILLYEHGCEDAVCFTPPSKPVCPVTEEVKGQSVVLKVVPPSCPATVKLRLLYKVKQDTVWRSEAVLKDQDTVTLTDLREETEYEIKCAALGKLNYTVDSDVIRVTAEV
;
A
#
# COMPACT_ATOMS: atom_id res chain seq x y z
N MET A 1 -30.30 17.39 -88.19
CA MET A 1 -31.59 17.59 -87.50
C MET A 1 -31.32 17.27 -86.04
N ASP A 2 -30.99 18.29 -85.26
CA ASP A 2 -30.79 18.14 -83.81
C ASP A 2 -32.15 17.92 -83.16
N SER A 3 -32.33 16.82 -82.43
CA SER A 3 -33.50 16.65 -81.57
C SER A 3 -33.35 17.63 -80.40
N VAL A 4 -33.98 18.79 -80.55
CA VAL A 4 -34.07 19.88 -79.58
C VAL A 4 -34.59 19.34 -78.25
N GLY A 5 -33.69 19.07 -77.30
CA GLY A 5 -34.04 18.89 -75.89
C GLY A 5 -34.57 20.22 -75.35
N LEU A 6 -35.87 20.29 -75.12
CA LEU A 6 -36.52 21.42 -74.46
C LEU A 6 -36.01 21.48 -73.01
N ASN A 7 -35.24 22.52 -72.65
CA ASN A 7 -34.71 22.75 -71.29
C ASN A 7 -35.83 23.07 -70.28
N VAL A 8 -36.68 22.10 -69.95
CA VAL A 8 -37.74 22.24 -68.95
C VAL A 8 -37.19 21.89 -67.57
N ILE A 9 -37.41 22.75 -66.59
CA ILE A 9 -37.01 22.51 -65.20
C ILE A 9 -38.17 21.87 -64.44
N GLU A 10 -37.91 20.75 -63.78
CA GLU A 10 -38.84 20.13 -62.85
C GLU A 10 -38.53 20.60 -61.41
N ALA A 11 -39.53 21.10 -60.69
CA ALA A 11 -39.37 21.61 -59.33
C ALA A 11 -40.49 21.16 -58.38
N ALA A 12 -40.16 21.01 -57.10
CA ALA A 12 -41.14 20.73 -56.05
C ALA A 12 -41.96 22.00 -55.72
N ALA A 13 -43.27 21.85 -55.56
CA ALA A 13 -44.16 22.98 -55.30
C ALA A 13 -44.09 23.48 -53.86
N LEU A 14 -43.87 22.58 -52.89
CA LEU A 14 -43.67 22.89 -51.46
C LEU A 14 -44.80 23.72 -50.82
N GLY A 15 -46.04 23.43 -51.19
CA GLY A 15 -47.25 24.10 -50.72
C GLY A 15 -47.52 25.47 -51.35
N ARG A 16 -46.63 25.94 -52.24
CA ARG A 16 -46.81 27.22 -52.95
C ARG A 16 -47.95 27.11 -53.98
N PRO A 17 -48.76 28.17 -54.15
CA PRO A 17 -50.00 28.10 -54.94
C PRO A 17 -49.75 28.22 -56.46
N PHE A 18 -49.09 27.22 -57.05
CA PHE A 18 -48.82 27.17 -58.49
C PHE A 18 -50.10 27.02 -59.31
N GLN A 19 -50.15 27.69 -60.46
CA GLN A 19 -51.19 27.54 -61.47
C GLN A 19 -50.57 27.57 -62.88
N LEU A 20 -51.21 26.91 -63.84
CA LEU A 20 -50.76 26.90 -65.22
C LEU A 20 -50.74 28.32 -65.81
N GLY A 21 -49.67 28.62 -66.56
CA GLY A 21 -49.45 29.93 -67.18
C GLY A 21 -48.93 31.02 -66.25
N MET A 22 -48.72 30.74 -64.95
CA MET A 22 -48.05 31.68 -64.04
C MET A 22 -46.58 31.85 -64.43
N LEU A 23 -46.07 33.06 -64.27
CA LEU A 23 -44.64 33.34 -64.39
C LEU A 23 -43.91 32.93 -63.11
N TYR A 24 -42.68 32.46 -63.27
CA TYR A 24 -41.77 32.07 -62.21
C TYR A 24 -40.38 32.64 -62.45
N ASP A 25 -39.73 33.18 -61.42
CA ASP A 25 -38.34 33.60 -61.47
C ASP A 25 -37.43 32.57 -60.79
N CYS A 26 -36.81 31.68 -61.59
CA CYS A 26 -35.84 30.70 -61.11
C CYS A 26 -34.60 31.31 -60.45
N ARG A 27 -34.29 32.61 -60.67
CA ARG A 27 -33.17 33.27 -59.97
C ARG A 27 -33.48 33.37 -58.48
N LYS A 28 -34.72 33.76 -58.15
CA LYS A 28 -35.20 34.01 -56.78
C LYS A 28 -36.03 32.85 -56.20
N ASP A 29 -36.34 31.84 -57.01
CA ASP A 29 -37.33 30.80 -56.71
C ASP A 29 -38.71 31.34 -56.29
N ALA A 30 -39.12 32.42 -56.94
CA ALA A 30 -40.32 33.17 -56.62
C ALA A 30 -41.40 33.02 -57.70
N LEU A 31 -42.62 32.71 -57.27
CA LEU A 31 -43.84 32.85 -58.06
C LEU A 31 -44.18 34.33 -58.23
N ILE A 32 -44.62 34.74 -59.42
CA ILE A 32 -45.11 36.10 -59.67
C ILE A 32 -46.64 36.08 -59.70
N PRO A 33 -47.32 36.55 -58.63
CA PRO A 33 -48.76 36.55 -58.57
C PRO A 33 -49.37 37.56 -59.57
N GLY A 34 -50.55 37.24 -60.11
CA GLY A 34 -51.34 38.18 -60.92
C GLY A 34 -50.88 38.37 -62.36
N VAL A 35 -49.67 37.93 -62.73
CA VAL A 35 -49.16 38.00 -64.10
C VAL A 35 -49.20 36.62 -64.75
N ARG A 36 -49.84 36.52 -65.92
CA ARG A 36 -49.93 35.28 -66.71
C ARG A 36 -49.52 35.56 -68.14
N LEU A 37 -48.87 34.58 -68.75
CA LEU A 37 -48.43 34.69 -70.14
C LEU A 37 -49.59 34.62 -71.15
N TRP A 38 -50.64 33.88 -70.79
CA TRP A 38 -51.84 33.68 -71.60
C TRP A 38 -53.09 34.07 -70.82
N ASN A 39 -54.11 34.54 -71.54
CA ASN A 39 -55.40 34.86 -70.94
C ASN A 39 -56.16 33.58 -70.54
N LYS A 40 -57.26 33.75 -69.80
CA LYS A 40 -58.00 32.63 -69.22
C LYS A 40 -58.58 31.72 -70.29
N GLU A 41 -59.09 32.29 -71.37
CA GLU A 41 -59.72 31.56 -72.48
C GLU A 41 -58.69 30.72 -73.24
N GLN A 42 -57.51 31.28 -73.52
CA GLN A 42 -56.38 30.58 -74.15
C GLN A 42 -55.88 29.43 -73.29
N LEU A 43 -55.77 29.61 -71.97
CA LEU A 43 -55.37 28.54 -71.07
C LEU A 43 -56.41 27.41 -71.06
N GLN A 44 -57.69 27.72 -70.85
CA GLN A 44 -58.75 26.70 -70.75
C GLN A 44 -58.88 25.81 -71.99
N GLN A 45 -58.67 26.36 -73.19
CA GLN A 45 -58.76 25.61 -74.44
C GLN A 45 -57.58 24.65 -74.67
N ASN A 46 -56.46 24.85 -73.97
CA ASN A 46 -55.19 24.13 -74.22
C ASN A 46 -54.69 23.30 -73.04
N ILE A 47 -55.48 23.19 -71.95
CA ILE A 47 -55.17 22.33 -70.82
C ILE A 47 -55.56 20.89 -71.16
N CYS A 48 -54.59 19.99 -71.09
CA CYS A 48 -54.79 18.55 -71.08
C CYS A 48 -54.65 18.06 -69.64
N SER A 49 -55.68 17.36 -69.13
CA SER A 49 -55.67 16.77 -67.80
C SER A 49 -55.80 15.24 -67.92
N ARG A 50 -54.92 14.52 -67.23
CA ARG A 50 -54.98 13.05 -67.13
C ARG A 50 -54.86 12.59 -65.67
N PRO A 51 -55.58 11.52 -65.27
CA PRO A 51 -55.34 10.89 -63.99
C PRO A 51 -53.91 10.37 -63.90
N GLN A 52 -53.24 10.63 -62.78
CA GLN A 52 -51.92 10.10 -62.47
C GLN A 52 -51.91 9.74 -60.99
N ILE A 53 -52.47 8.57 -60.69
CA ILE A 53 -52.69 8.11 -59.32
C ILE A 53 -51.56 7.19 -58.90
N ASN A 54 -50.79 7.63 -57.93
CA ASN A 54 -49.74 6.87 -57.26
C ASN A 54 -49.81 7.16 -55.77
N THR A 55 -49.51 6.19 -54.91
CA THR A 55 -49.48 6.41 -53.47
C THR A 55 -48.32 5.65 -52.87
N ASP A 56 -47.41 6.39 -52.25
CA ASP A 56 -46.19 5.89 -51.65
C ASP A 56 -46.16 6.27 -50.16
N PHE A 57 -45.54 5.40 -49.36
CA PHE A 57 -45.31 5.66 -47.95
C PHE A 57 -43.85 5.44 -47.62
N ASN A 58 -43.27 6.32 -46.80
CA ASN A 58 -41.89 6.24 -46.39
C ASN A 58 -41.77 6.46 -44.89
N VAL A 59 -40.86 5.73 -44.24
CA VAL A 59 -40.55 5.91 -42.82
C VAL A 59 -39.06 6.17 -42.66
N THR A 60 -38.72 7.20 -41.90
CA THR A 60 -37.32 7.57 -41.60
C THR A 60 -37.14 7.84 -40.12
N ALA A 61 -35.97 7.50 -39.60
CA ALA A 61 -35.52 7.88 -38.24
C ALA A 61 -34.51 9.05 -38.27
N SER A 62 -34.33 9.67 -39.43
CA SER A 62 -33.40 10.79 -39.65
C SER A 62 -34.14 12.09 -39.87
N ASP A 63 -33.60 13.17 -39.31
CA ASP A 63 -34.10 14.55 -39.40
C ASP A 63 -33.13 15.49 -40.17
N SER A 64 -32.09 14.94 -40.82
CA SER A 64 -31.10 15.74 -41.55
C SER A 64 -31.71 16.52 -42.71
N ILE A 65 -31.13 17.69 -43.04
CA ILE A 65 -31.56 18.49 -44.21
C ILE A 65 -31.60 17.63 -45.48
N LYS A 66 -30.59 16.77 -45.65
CA LYS A 66 -30.47 15.85 -46.78
C LYS A 66 -31.64 14.87 -46.85
N ASP A 67 -31.97 14.21 -45.73
CA ASP A 67 -33.01 13.20 -45.70
C ASP A 67 -34.40 13.82 -45.84
N LYS A 68 -34.64 15.00 -45.27
CA LYS A 68 -35.88 15.75 -45.50
C LYS A 68 -36.04 16.19 -46.95
N SER A 69 -34.96 16.68 -47.55
CA SER A 69 -34.96 17.07 -48.96
C SER A 69 -35.24 15.86 -49.86
N ARG A 70 -34.65 14.69 -49.56
CA ARG A 70 -34.95 13.45 -50.30
C ARG A 70 -36.40 13.01 -50.11
N LEU A 71 -36.93 13.08 -48.89
CA LEU A 71 -38.28 12.62 -48.55
C LEU A 71 -39.36 13.42 -49.32
N LEU A 72 -39.16 14.72 -49.46
CA LEU A 72 -40.04 15.63 -50.21
C LEU A 72 -39.59 15.87 -51.66
N ASN A 73 -38.65 15.06 -52.17
CA ASN A 73 -38.13 15.11 -53.54
C ASN A 73 -37.66 16.51 -54.01
N ILE A 74 -36.89 17.19 -53.16
CA ILE A 74 -36.35 18.53 -53.40
C ILE A 74 -35.00 18.42 -54.12
N GLY A 75 -34.89 19.02 -55.30
CA GLY A 75 -33.64 19.11 -56.07
C GLY A 75 -32.60 20.04 -55.42
N GLY A 76 -31.34 19.95 -55.88
CA GLY A 76 -30.21 20.67 -55.30
C GLY A 76 -30.38 22.20 -55.27
N GLU A 77 -30.79 22.80 -56.39
CA GLU A 77 -31.01 24.25 -56.50
C GLU A 77 -32.10 24.76 -55.57
N LEU A 78 -33.25 24.08 -55.56
CA LEU A 78 -34.38 24.47 -54.70
C LEU A 78 -34.06 24.27 -53.21
N LYS A 79 -33.26 23.24 -52.89
CA LYS A 79 -32.74 23.03 -51.54
C LYS A 79 -31.85 24.20 -51.12
N LEU A 80 -30.98 24.69 -52.00
CA LEU A 80 -30.12 25.83 -51.69
C LEU A 80 -30.95 27.11 -51.45
N SER A 81 -32.01 27.31 -52.22
CA SER A 81 -32.97 28.41 -52.03
C SER A 81 -33.75 28.29 -50.72
N PHE A 82 -34.10 27.06 -50.30
CA PHE A 82 -34.65 26.81 -48.97
C PHE A 82 -33.67 27.19 -47.86
N LEU A 83 -32.41 26.79 -48.00
CA LEU A 83 -31.35 27.11 -47.03
C LEU A 83 -31.04 28.61 -46.98
N GLY A 84 -31.21 29.34 -48.08
CA GLY A 84 -31.10 30.80 -48.16
C GLY A 84 -32.38 31.56 -47.76
N ASP A 85 -33.39 30.87 -47.22
CA ASP A 85 -34.72 31.42 -46.85
C ASP A 85 -35.40 32.21 -47.99
N LEU A 86 -35.17 31.82 -49.25
CA LEU A 86 -35.78 32.43 -50.43
C LEU A 86 -37.20 31.90 -50.70
N ILE A 87 -37.53 30.71 -50.20
CA ILE A 87 -38.82 30.08 -50.42
C ILE A 87 -39.67 30.03 -49.15
N HIS A 88 -40.92 30.44 -49.28
CA HIS A 88 -41.93 30.22 -48.25
C HIS A 88 -42.60 28.86 -48.46
N VAL A 89 -42.61 28.03 -47.43
CA VAL A 89 -43.21 26.69 -47.46
C VAL A 89 -44.49 26.65 -46.64
N SER A 90 -45.46 25.87 -47.11
CA SER A 90 -46.78 25.69 -46.50
C SER A 90 -47.22 24.22 -46.57
N GLY A 91 -48.34 23.89 -45.92
CA GLY A 91 -48.85 22.52 -45.90
C GLY A 91 -47.86 21.51 -45.32
N ALA A 92 -47.70 20.37 -45.99
CA ALA A 92 -46.75 19.32 -45.60
C ALA A 92 -45.30 19.81 -45.56
N ALA A 93 -44.92 20.72 -46.47
CA ALA A 93 -43.55 21.21 -46.59
C ALA A 93 -43.08 22.05 -45.38
N LYS A 94 -43.98 22.45 -44.47
CA LYS A 94 -43.59 23.04 -43.17
C LYS A 94 -42.70 22.11 -42.34
N TYR A 95 -42.77 20.80 -42.56
CA TYR A 95 -41.86 19.81 -42.00
C TYR A 95 -40.38 20.15 -42.20
N LEU A 96 -40.02 20.82 -43.31
CA LEU A 96 -38.64 21.24 -43.57
C LEU A 96 -38.10 22.20 -42.51
N LYS A 97 -38.96 23.04 -41.91
CA LYS A 97 -38.59 24.02 -40.88
C LYS A 97 -38.61 23.43 -39.46
N ASP A 98 -39.25 22.28 -39.26
CA ASP A 98 -39.30 21.58 -37.98
C ASP A 98 -38.04 20.74 -37.78
N THR A 99 -36.96 21.35 -37.30
CA THR A 99 -35.72 20.66 -36.98
C THR A 99 -35.67 20.30 -35.49
N LYS A 100 -35.11 19.13 -35.19
CA LYS A 100 -34.81 18.73 -33.81
C LYS A 100 -34.03 19.83 -33.07
N THR A 101 -34.35 19.98 -31.79
CA THR A 101 -33.71 20.98 -30.92
C THR A 101 -32.70 20.36 -29.95
N SER A 102 -32.62 19.03 -29.91
CA SER A 102 -31.85 18.22 -28.96
C SER A 102 -31.43 16.87 -29.59
N PHE A 103 -30.27 16.32 -29.23
CA PHE A 103 -29.92 14.92 -29.55
C PHE A 103 -30.58 13.90 -28.64
N LYS A 104 -31.03 14.32 -27.45
CA LYS A 104 -31.81 13.48 -26.53
C LYS A 104 -33.21 13.20 -27.10
N GLN A 105 -33.75 14.07 -27.96
CA GLN A 105 -34.98 13.82 -28.71
C GLN A 105 -34.81 12.70 -29.77
N GLN A 106 -35.58 11.61 -29.65
CA GLN A 106 -35.70 10.59 -30.70
C GLN A 106 -36.86 10.95 -31.63
N ARG A 107 -36.63 10.86 -32.95
CA ARG A 107 -37.61 11.26 -33.95
C ARG A 107 -37.82 10.18 -35.00
N LEU A 108 -39.07 9.87 -35.30
CA LEU A 108 -39.49 9.03 -36.42
C LEU A 108 -40.47 9.83 -37.28
N THR A 109 -40.31 9.80 -38.60
CA THR A 109 -41.22 10.48 -39.52
C THR A 109 -41.87 9.45 -40.43
N LEU A 110 -43.20 9.41 -40.44
CA LEU A 110 -44.00 8.71 -41.44
C LEU A 110 -44.45 9.73 -42.49
N HIS A 111 -44.07 9.49 -43.74
CA HIS A 111 -44.44 10.32 -44.88
C HIS A 111 -45.43 9.56 -45.76
N TYR A 112 -46.55 10.22 -46.02
CA TYR A 112 -47.57 9.85 -46.99
C TYR A 112 -47.38 10.75 -48.21
N HIS A 113 -47.25 10.13 -49.39
CA HIS A 113 -47.23 10.83 -50.68
C HIS A 113 -48.30 10.24 -51.58
N SER A 114 -49.20 11.06 -52.10
CA SER A 114 -50.19 10.60 -53.07
C SER A 114 -50.40 11.59 -54.19
N THR A 115 -50.33 11.10 -55.43
CA THR A 115 -50.61 11.88 -56.64
C THR A 115 -52.02 11.59 -57.12
N ASN A 116 -52.66 12.57 -57.74
CA ASN A 116 -54.04 12.50 -58.20
C ASN A 116 -54.12 12.67 -59.72
N ARG A 117 -53.72 13.85 -60.22
CA ARG A 117 -53.85 14.21 -61.64
C ARG A 117 -52.65 15.02 -62.11
N PHE A 118 -52.39 14.93 -63.41
CA PHE A 118 -51.39 15.72 -64.10
C PHE A 118 -52.06 16.61 -65.13
N GLU A 119 -51.79 17.91 -65.05
CA GLU A 119 -52.31 18.91 -65.98
C GLU A 119 -51.14 19.54 -66.74
N GLU A 120 -51.24 19.61 -68.07
CA GLU A 120 -50.24 20.23 -68.93
C GLU A 120 -50.86 21.14 -69.98
N LEU A 121 -50.09 22.15 -70.42
CA LEU A 121 -50.43 22.99 -71.55
C LEU A 121 -49.86 22.38 -72.84
N ILE A 122 -50.72 22.17 -73.83
CA ILE A 122 -50.29 21.77 -75.17
C ILE A 122 -49.73 22.99 -75.90
N THR A 123 -48.40 23.17 -75.83
CA THR A 123 -47.71 24.38 -76.30
C THR A 123 -47.74 24.58 -77.82
N ASN A 124 -47.99 23.54 -78.61
CA ASN A 124 -48.03 23.60 -80.08
C ASN A 124 -49.18 24.47 -80.64
N HIS A 125 -50.19 24.78 -79.82
CA HIS A 125 -51.38 25.54 -80.21
C HIS A 125 -51.44 26.94 -79.57
N LEU A 126 -50.44 27.31 -78.75
CA LEU A 126 -50.41 28.59 -78.05
C LEU A 126 -49.57 29.60 -78.85
N SER A 127 -50.15 30.74 -79.21
CA SER A 127 -49.42 31.88 -79.75
C SER A 127 -48.36 32.35 -78.75
N SER A 128 -47.22 32.89 -79.22
CA SER A 128 -46.28 33.66 -78.40
C SER A 128 -47.10 34.69 -77.61
N GLY A 129 -47.17 34.56 -76.29
CA GLY A 129 -48.06 35.37 -75.43
C GLY A 129 -47.79 36.88 -75.56
N SER A 130 -48.61 37.71 -74.92
CA SER A 130 -48.38 39.17 -74.91
C SER A 130 -47.85 39.61 -73.56
N ILE A 131 -46.53 39.62 -73.38
CA ILE A 131 -45.89 40.38 -72.29
C ILE A 131 -45.69 41.81 -72.82
N ALA A 132 -46.08 42.83 -72.04
CA ALA A 132 -45.84 44.22 -72.39
C ALA A 132 -44.32 44.47 -72.53
N ALA A 133 -43.90 45.31 -73.48
CA ALA A 133 -42.49 45.51 -73.80
C ALA A 133 -41.63 46.03 -72.63
N ASP A 134 -42.24 46.64 -71.62
CA ASP A 134 -41.60 47.19 -70.42
C ASP A 134 -41.42 46.17 -69.28
N ASP A 135 -42.02 44.97 -69.40
CA ASP A 135 -42.12 43.95 -68.32
C ASP A 135 -41.19 42.73 -68.51
N ASN A 136 -40.14 42.86 -69.32
CA ASN A 136 -39.29 41.73 -69.74
C ASN A 136 -38.42 41.10 -68.63
N ASP A 137 -38.24 41.76 -67.47
CA ASP A 137 -37.47 41.22 -66.33
C ASP A 137 -38.33 40.64 -65.19
N ILE A 138 -39.65 40.52 -65.41
CA ILE A 138 -40.56 40.09 -64.35
C ILE A 138 -40.35 38.62 -63.95
N GLY A 139 -40.00 37.73 -64.88
CA GLY A 139 -39.76 36.31 -64.62
C GLY A 139 -38.85 35.66 -65.67
N THR A 140 -38.41 34.43 -65.40
CA THR A 140 -37.51 33.68 -66.30
C THR A 140 -38.17 32.45 -66.93
N HIS A 141 -39.21 31.90 -66.28
CA HIS A 141 -39.91 30.70 -66.72
C HIS A 141 -41.43 30.88 -66.59
N VAL A 142 -42.18 30.04 -67.29
CA VAL A 142 -43.64 29.92 -67.18
C VAL A 142 -44.01 28.49 -66.80
N VAL A 143 -45.02 28.33 -65.95
CA VAL A 143 -45.51 27.02 -65.52
C VAL A 143 -46.32 26.38 -66.65
N THR A 144 -45.82 25.28 -67.21
CA THR A 144 -46.47 24.58 -68.34
C THR A 144 -47.10 23.25 -67.96
N ALA A 145 -46.68 22.63 -66.86
CA ALA A 145 -47.36 21.46 -66.32
C ALA A 145 -47.32 21.42 -64.79
N ILE A 146 -48.31 20.79 -64.19
CA ILE A 146 -48.46 20.62 -62.73
C ILE A 146 -48.94 19.19 -62.45
N LEU A 147 -48.27 18.52 -61.52
CA LEU A 147 -48.74 17.29 -60.90
C LEU A 147 -49.40 17.66 -59.57
N TYR A 148 -50.69 17.35 -59.45
CA TYR A 148 -51.49 17.58 -58.26
C TYR A 148 -51.58 16.32 -57.39
N GLY A 149 -51.65 16.51 -56.08
CA GLY A 149 -51.77 15.46 -55.09
C GLY A 149 -51.84 16.03 -53.68
N ALA A 150 -51.38 15.27 -52.70
CA ALA A 150 -51.22 15.73 -51.33
C ALA A 150 -50.10 14.96 -50.62
N ASP A 151 -49.30 15.66 -49.84
CA ASP A 151 -48.33 15.08 -48.92
C ASP A 151 -48.81 15.20 -47.47
N ALA A 152 -48.34 14.29 -46.62
CA ALA A 152 -48.44 14.43 -45.17
C ALA A 152 -47.24 13.81 -44.45
N CYS A 153 -46.68 14.53 -43.49
CA CYS A 153 -45.63 14.11 -42.59
C CYS A 153 -46.17 14.02 -41.16
N PHE A 154 -46.11 12.83 -40.59
CA PHE A 154 -46.37 12.58 -39.18
C PHE A 154 -45.03 12.46 -38.48
N VAL A 155 -44.69 13.48 -37.68
CA VAL A 155 -43.43 13.54 -36.92
C VAL A 155 -43.69 13.04 -35.52
N PHE A 156 -43.10 11.90 -35.18
CA PHE A 156 -43.21 11.28 -33.87
C PHE A 156 -41.98 11.59 -33.04
N ASP A 157 -42.17 12.34 -31.96
CA ASP A 157 -41.11 12.78 -31.07
C ASP A 157 -41.20 12.11 -29.70
N ARG A 158 -40.06 11.55 -29.27
CA ARG A 158 -39.84 10.97 -27.95
C ARG A 158 -38.69 11.70 -27.29
N GLU A 159 -39.03 12.58 -26.35
CA GLU A 159 -38.04 13.26 -25.52
C GLU A 159 -37.45 12.29 -24.49
N VAL A 160 -36.14 12.32 -24.27
CA VAL A 160 -35.44 11.36 -23.41
C VAL A 160 -34.72 12.12 -22.31
N SER A 161 -35.03 11.79 -21.06
CA SER A 161 -34.29 12.35 -19.93
C SER A 161 -32.93 11.66 -19.75
N SER A 162 -31.99 12.36 -19.11
CA SER A 162 -30.63 11.86 -18.90
C SER A 162 -30.54 10.62 -18.01
N ASP A 163 -31.58 10.32 -17.23
CA ASP A 163 -31.62 9.21 -16.26
C ASP A 163 -32.31 7.95 -16.81
N GLU A 164 -32.89 8.03 -18.01
CA GLU A 164 -33.53 6.89 -18.65
C GLU A 164 -32.51 5.91 -19.22
N ASP A 165 -32.83 4.61 -19.14
CA ASP A 165 -31.98 3.56 -19.66
C ASP A 165 -31.92 3.60 -21.19
N LYS A 166 -30.71 3.79 -21.72
CA LYS A 166 -30.46 3.89 -23.17
C LYS A 166 -30.90 2.63 -23.94
N LYS A 167 -30.88 1.44 -23.33
CA LYS A 167 -31.32 0.21 -24.01
C LYS A 167 -32.84 0.14 -24.07
N THR A 168 -33.53 0.54 -23.01
CA THR A 168 -35.00 0.64 -22.98
C THR A 168 -35.49 1.62 -24.04
N VAL A 169 -34.95 2.85 -24.07
CA VAL A 169 -35.31 3.87 -25.07
C VAL A 169 -35.04 3.37 -26.49
N LYS A 170 -33.88 2.74 -26.74
CA LYS A 170 -33.56 2.16 -28.05
C LYS A 170 -34.53 1.03 -28.42
N GLY A 171 -34.98 0.24 -27.45
CA GLY A 171 -36.01 -0.78 -27.63
C GLY A 171 -37.36 -0.17 -28.02
N GLU A 172 -37.81 0.87 -27.32
CA GLU A 172 -39.05 1.60 -27.62
C GLU A 172 -39.05 2.16 -29.05
N VAL A 173 -37.99 2.88 -29.43
CA VAL A 173 -37.84 3.44 -30.78
C VAL A 173 -37.82 2.36 -31.85
N LYS A 174 -37.13 1.24 -31.61
CA LYS A 174 -37.08 0.12 -32.55
C LYS A 174 -38.47 -0.48 -32.76
N VAL A 175 -39.23 -0.71 -31.69
CA VAL A 175 -40.60 -1.23 -31.76
C VAL A 175 -41.52 -0.27 -32.53
N ALA A 176 -41.45 1.02 -32.25
CA ALA A 176 -42.23 2.04 -32.96
C ALA A 176 -41.87 2.09 -34.45
N LEU A 177 -40.58 2.01 -34.79
CA LEU A 177 -40.10 1.99 -36.18
C LEU A 177 -40.58 0.74 -36.93
N GLU A 178 -40.44 -0.45 -36.34
CA GLU A 178 -40.92 -1.71 -36.93
C GLU A 178 -42.43 -1.67 -37.16
N LYS A 179 -43.18 -1.04 -36.25
CA LYS A 179 -44.63 -0.84 -36.39
C LYS A 179 -44.96 0.04 -37.60
N LEU A 180 -44.31 1.19 -37.73
CA LEU A 180 -44.50 2.09 -38.87
C LEU A 180 -44.09 1.42 -40.19
N GLN A 181 -42.99 0.67 -40.21
CA GLN A 181 -42.55 -0.09 -41.39
C GLN A 181 -43.55 -1.20 -41.77
N GLY A 182 -44.15 -1.87 -40.78
CA GLY A 182 -45.22 -2.83 -41.00
C GLY A 182 -46.45 -2.20 -41.67
N ILE A 183 -46.82 -0.99 -41.25
CA ILE A 183 -47.92 -0.21 -41.86
C ILE A 183 -47.62 0.10 -43.33
N VAL A 184 -46.39 0.56 -43.63
CA VAL A 184 -45.96 0.82 -45.01
C VAL A 184 -46.00 -0.45 -45.87
N SER A 185 -45.64 -1.61 -45.31
CA SER A 185 -45.54 -2.88 -46.06
C SER A 185 -46.89 -3.50 -46.43
N VAL A 186 -47.92 -3.31 -45.59
CA VAL A 186 -49.26 -3.91 -45.79
C VAL A 186 -50.27 -2.88 -46.36
N GLY A 187 -49.94 -1.59 -46.30
CA GLY A 187 -50.78 -0.49 -46.78
C GLY A 187 -51.76 0.03 -45.73
N ALA A 188 -52.34 1.22 -46.00
CA ALA A 188 -53.17 1.99 -45.06
C ALA A 188 -54.45 1.30 -44.56
N ASN A 189 -54.89 0.20 -45.19
CA ASN A 189 -56.11 -0.54 -44.84
C ASN A 189 -55.91 -1.70 -43.86
N ALA A 190 -54.70 -1.89 -43.33
CA ALA A 190 -54.42 -3.01 -42.42
C ALA A 190 -54.85 -2.70 -40.98
N GLU A 191 -55.69 -3.56 -40.39
CA GLU A 191 -55.95 -3.57 -38.93
C GLU A 191 -54.69 -4.02 -38.19
N ILE A 192 -53.82 -3.05 -37.88
CA ILE A 192 -52.58 -3.33 -37.20
C ILE A 192 -52.82 -3.26 -35.69
N SER A 193 -53.27 -4.40 -35.13
CA SER A 193 -53.49 -4.54 -33.69
C SER A 193 -52.19 -4.28 -32.91
N VAL A 194 -52.25 -3.42 -31.89
CA VAL A 194 -51.13 -3.13 -30.99
C VAL A 194 -51.25 -4.06 -29.79
N ASN A 195 -50.29 -4.95 -29.58
CA ASN A 195 -50.27 -5.79 -28.37
C ASN A 195 -49.90 -4.93 -27.14
N GLU A 196 -50.23 -5.40 -25.92
CA GLU A 196 -50.04 -4.60 -24.69
C GLU A 196 -48.58 -4.14 -24.48
N ASN A 197 -47.60 -4.98 -24.85
CA ASN A 197 -46.17 -4.63 -24.74
C ASN A 197 -45.73 -3.57 -25.77
N GLN A 198 -46.39 -3.47 -26.93
CA GLN A 198 -46.15 -2.44 -27.93
C GLN A 198 -46.85 -1.13 -27.56
N LYS A 199 -48.02 -1.18 -26.91
CA LYS A 199 -48.76 0.02 -26.47
C LYS A 199 -47.94 0.86 -25.52
N THR A 200 -47.24 0.23 -24.58
CA THR A 200 -46.36 0.93 -23.64
C THR A 200 -45.20 1.63 -24.34
N ALA A 201 -44.65 1.04 -25.40
CA ALA A 201 -43.52 1.61 -26.15
C ALA A 201 -43.91 2.83 -26.98
N VAL A 202 -45.10 2.85 -27.59
CA VAL A 202 -45.56 3.96 -28.44
C VAL A 202 -46.23 5.10 -27.67
N LYS A 203 -46.69 4.84 -26.43
CA LYS A 203 -47.37 5.84 -25.58
C LYS A 203 -46.51 7.08 -25.28
N ASN A 204 -45.19 6.90 -25.24
CA ASN A 204 -44.26 7.99 -24.93
C ASN A 204 -43.96 8.89 -26.14
N PHE A 205 -44.47 8.55 -27.33
CA PHE A 205 -44.32 9.37 -28.52
C PHE A 205 -45.47 10.37 -28.64
N THR A 206 -45.10 11.63 -28.84
CA THR A 206 -46.00 12.69 -29.28
C THR A 206 -46.01 12.73 -30.81
N CYS A 207 -47.09 13.21 -31.42
CA CYS A 207 -47.17 13.39 -32.86
C CYS A 207 -47.39 14.87 -33.22
N THR A 208 -46.60 15.37 -34.18
CA THR A 208 -46.83 16.64 -34.84
C THR A 208 -47.15 16.38 -36.31
N PHE A 209 -48.27 16.92 -36.79
CA PHE A 209 -48.75 16.71 -38.15
C PHE A 209 -48.50 17.91 -39.05
N TYR A 210 -47.89 17.64 -40.21
CA TYR A 210 -47.77 18.59 -41.32
C TYR A 210 -48.37 17.95 -42.56
N GLY A 211 -49.45 18.48 -43.11
CA GLY A 211 -50.05 17.89 -44.30
C GLY A 211 -50.86 18.88 -45.12
N ASP A 212 -51.17 18.46 -46.34
CA ASP A 212 -51.98 19.23 -47.29
C ASP A 212 -53.49 18.93 -47.15
N PHE A 213 -53.88 18.31 -46.05
CA PHE A 213 -55.25 17.88 -45.76
C PHE A 213 -55.93 18.82 -44.77
N GLN A 214 -57.19 19.12 -45.03
CA GLN A 214 -58.04 19.80 -44.06
C GLN A 214 -58.64 18.77 -43.08
N LEU A 215 -58.04 18.67 -41.90
CA LEU A 215 -58.51 17.77 -40.84
C LEU A 215 -59.39 18.52 -39.83
N PRO A 216 -60.40 17.88 -39.22
CA PRO A 216 -61.16 18.47 -38.11
C PRO A 216 -60.29 18.76 -36.89
N SER A 217 -59.30 17.91 -36.62
CA SER A 217 -58.31 18.05 -35.56
C SER A 217 -57.02 17.34 -35.94
N ASN A 218 -55.87 17.96 -35.69
CA ASN A 218 -54.57 17.35 -35.95
C ASN A 218 -54.28 16.24 -34.93
N PRO A 219 -53.64 15.13 -35.34
CA PRO A 219 -53.26 14.06 -34.43
C PRO A 219 -52.12 14.52 -33.52
N THR A 220 -52.22 14.21 -32.22
CA THR A 220 -51.20 14.53 -31.21
C THR A 220 -50.55 13.30 -30.57
N SER A 221 -51.09 12.11 -30.82
CA SER A 221 -50.61 10.84 -30.29
C SER A 221 -50.27 9.85 -31.41
N PHE A 222 -49.51 8.80 -31.07
CA PHE A 222 -49.19 7.74 -32.03
C PHE A 222 -50.46 7.07 -32.60
N GLU A 223 -51.44 6.78 -31.75
CA GLU A 223 -52.68 6.10 -32.16
C GLU A 223 -53.58 6.98 -33.03
N ASP A 224 -53.70 8.28 -32.70
CA ASP A 224 -54.48 9.22 -33.49
C ASP A 224 -53.87 9.44 -34.87
N ALA A 225 -52.54 9.48 -34.94
CA ALA A 225 -51.82 9.58 -36.20
C ALA A 225 -52.12 8.38 -37.12
N LEU A 226 -52.20 7.16 -36.57
CA LEU A 226 -52.53 5.97 -37.37
C LEU A 226 -53.97 5.98 -37.88
N LYS A 227 -54.92 6.49 -37.09
CA LYS A 227 -56.32 6.66 -37.53
C LYS A 227 -56.39 7.65 -38.70
N VAL A 228 -55.78 8.82 -38.53
CA VAL A 228 -55.71 9.84 -39.59
C VAL A 228 -55.04 9.28 -40.84
N PHE A 229 -53.92 8.57 -40.69
CA PHE A 229 -53.20 7.94 -41.80
C PHE A 229 -54.08 6.96 -42.60
N ALA A 230 -54.89 6.15 -41.92
CA ALA A 230 -55.82 5.21 -42.58
C ALA A 230 -56.93 5.92 -43.38
N ASP A 231 -57.30 7.14 -42.99
CA ASP A 231 -58.34 7.92 -43.66
C ASP A 231 -57.83 8.83 -44.78
N LEU A 232 -56.53 9.14 -44.84
CA LEU A 232 -55.94 10.02 -45.89
C LEU A 232 -56.30 9.60 -47.33
N PRO A 233 -56.24 8.31 -47.73
CA PRO A 233 -56.63 7.91 -49.08
C PRO A 233 -58.10 8.20 -49.41
N LYS A 234 -58.99 8.07 -48.43
CA LYS A 234 -60.43 8.36 -48.61
C LYS A 234 -60.66 9.85 -48.77
N LEU A 235 -60.02 10.66 -47.91
CA LEU A 235 -60.11 12.12 -47.94
C LEU A 235 -59.66 12.70 -49.28
N LEU A 236 -58.59 12.17 -49.87
CA LEU A 236 -58.11 12.61 -51.19
C LEU A 236 -59.03 12.17 -52.33
N LYS A 237 -59.64 10.99 -52.22
CA LYS A 237 -60.57 10.46 -53.23
C LYS A 237 -61.90 11.21 -53.24
N GLU A 238 -62.42 11.58 -52.08
CA GLU A 238 -63.70 12.29 -51.93
C GLU A 238 -63.59 13.76 -52.35
N ASN A 239 -62.40 14.37 -52.22
CA ASN A 239 -62.17 15.79 -52.47
C ASN A 239 -61.03 16.03 -53.48
N GLN A 240 -61.13 15.43 -54.67
CA GLN A 240 -60.10 15.56 -55.71
C GLN A 240 -59.81 17.02 -56.13
N GLU A 241 -60.76 17.93 -55.95
CA GLU A 241 -60.60 19.37 -56.21
C GLU A 241 -59.68 20.08 -55.20
N LEU A 242 -59.50 19.51 -54.01
CA LEU A 242 -58.64 20.05 -52.95
C LEU A 242 -57.19 19.58 -53.06
N ALA A 243 -56.84 18.76 -54.05
CA ALA A 243 -55.47 18.36 -54.32
C ALA A 243 -54.60 19.59 -54.64
N VAL A 244 -53.43 19.68 -54.01
CA VAL A 244 -52.50 20.79 -54.15
C VAL A 244 -51.41 20.46 -55.19
N PRO A 245 -50.75 21.47 -55.79
CA PRO A 245 -49.57 21.24 -56.60
C PRO A 245 -48.47 20.54 -55.77
N LEU A 246 -47.95 19.42 -56.26
CA LEU A 246 -46.80 18.72 -55.68
C LEU A 246 -45.52 18.95 -56.49
N ARG A 247 -45.63 18.87 -57.82
CA ARG A 247 -44.53 19.15 -58.75
C ARG A 247 -44.97 20.03 -59.90
N VAL A 248 -44.03 20.81 -60.42
CA VAL A 248 -44.26 21.73 -61.53
C VAL A 248 -43.16 21.63 -62.58
N TRP A 249 -43.54 21.85 -63.83
CA TRP A 249 -42.63 21.94 -64.97
C TRP A 249 -42.60 23.38 -65.45
N LEU A 250 -41.40 23.93 -65.47
CA LEU A 250 -41.11 25.32 -65.76
C LEU A 250 -40.44 25.40 -67.12
N TYR A 251 -41.11 26.05 -68.07
CA TYR A 251 -40.60 26.25 -69.42
C TYR A 251 -39.91 27.62 -69.53
N PRO A 252 -38.69 27.70 -70.11
CA PRO A 252 -37.97 28.97 -70.20
C PRO A 252 -38.71 30.00 -71.06
N LEU A 253 -38.90 31.21 -70.52
CA LEU A 253 -39.60 32.29 -71.21
C LEU A 253 -38.84 32.78 -72.43
N ASP A 254 -37.50 32.71 -72.43
CA ASP A 254 -36.66 33.18 -73.53
C ASP A 254 -36.86 32.39 -74.83
N LYS A 255 -37.39 31.17 -74.73
CA LYS A 255 -37.79 30.35 -75.87
C LYS A 255 -39.14 30.77 -76.46
N LEU A 256 -39.97 31.45 -75.69
CA LEU A 256 -41.27 32.00 -76.14
C LEU A 256 -41.14 33.48 -76.53
N HIS A 257 -40.29 34.22 -75.83
CA HIS A 257 -40.03 35.65 -75.99
C HIS A 257 -38.54 35.93 -75.88
N SER A 258 -37.87 36.22 -76.99
CA SER A 258 -36.40 36.37 -77.05
C SER A 258 -35.80 37.47 -76.17
N ARG A 259 -36.62 38.43 -75.70
CA ARG A 259 -36.22 39.51 -74.80
C ARG A 259 -36.44 39.21 -73.31
N ALA A 260 -37.03 38.06 -72.96
CA ALA A 260 -37.27 37.70 -71.56
C ALA A 260 -35.96 37.40 -70.82
N SER A 261 -35.93 37.71 -69.52
CA SER A 261 -34.84 37.36 -68.62
C SER A 261 -34.61 35.85 -68.54
N LYS A 262 -33.36 35.45 -68.28
CA LYS A 262 -32.92 34.06 -68.30
C LYS A 262 -32.33 33.63 -66.95
N LEU A 263 -32.39 32.33 -66.69
CA LEU A 263 -31.49 31.69 -65.75
C LEU A 263 -30.15 31.47 -66.47
N HIS A 264 -29.09 32.12 -66.01
CA HIS A 264 -27.80 32.13 -66.71
C HIS A 264 -26.81 31.08 -66.19
N LYS A 265 -26.87 30.77 -64.88
CA LYS A 265 -25.95 29.83 -64.22
C LYS A 265 -26.70 28.97 -63.22
N ASP A 266 -26.37 27.68 -63.25
CA ASP A 266 -26.64 26.75 -62.15
C ASP A 266 -25.46 26.78 -61.17
N ILE A 267 -25.72 26.39 -59.93
CA ILE A 267 -24.71 26.31 -58.87
C ILE A 267 -24.21 24.87 -58.80
N SER A 268 -22.89 24.72 -58.69
CA SER A 268 -22.27 23.41 -58.61
C SER A 268 -22.77 22.60 -57.41
N MET A 269 -22.93 21.29 -57.63
CA MET A 269 -23.39 20.36 -56.59
C MET A 269 -22.47 20.34 -55.38
N ASP A 270 -21.17 20.55 -55.55
CA ASP A 270 -20.20 20.59 -54.46
C ASP A 270 -20.48 21.78 -53.52
N LEU A 271 -20.77 22.97 -54.05
CA LEU A 271 -21.14 24.13 -53.23
C LEU A 271 -22.48 23.94 -52.52
N ILE A 272 -23.45 23.27 -53.16
CA ILE A 272 -24.72 22.91 -52.54
C ILE A 272 -24.49 21.98 -51.34
N ILE A 273 -23.66 20.95 -51.49
CA ILE A 273 -23.34 20.00 -50.42
C ILE A 273 -22.57 20.70 -49.29
N ASN A 274 -21.60 21.54 -49.62
CA ASN A 274 -20.81 22.27 -48.62
C ASN A 274 -21.69 23.24 -47.82
N THR A 275 -22.59 23.97 -48.48
CA THR A 275 -23.53 24.88 -47.81
C THR A 275 -24.49 24.13 -46.88
N GLU A 276 -25.02 22.98 -47.32
CA GLU A 276 -25.82 22.09 -46.47
C GLU A 276 -25.02 21.65 -45.23
N SER A 277 -23.78 21.19 -45.42
CA SER A 277 -22.91 20.73 -44.33
C SER A 277 -22.62 21.84 -43.31
N VAL A 278 -22.39 23.08 -43.76
CA VAL A 278 -22.13 24.21 -42.86
C VAL A 278 -23.36 24.49 -41.99
N ILE A 279 -24.55 24.59 -42.59
CA ILE A 279 -25.80 24.86 -41.84
C ILE A 279 -26.12 23.70 -40.88
N GLU A 280 -25.95 22.45 -41.33
CA GLU A 280 -26.14 21.26 -40.50
C GLU A 280 -25.17 21.21 -39.31
N SER A 281 -23.91 21.66 -39.50
CA SER A 281 -22.92 21.75 -38.42
C SER A 281 -23.31 22.76 -37.35
N LEU A 282 -23.86 23.92 -37.75
CA LEU A 282 -24.34 24.96 -36.83
C LEU A 282 -25.58 24.47 -36.07
N ASN A 283 -26.54 23.82 -36.75
CA ASN A 283 -27.70 23.20 -36.10
C ASN A 283 -27.26 22.11 -35.10
N THR A 284 -26.28 21.30 -35.46
CA THR A 284 -25.68 20.28 -34.58
C THR A 284 -25.08 20.91 -33.33
N ALA A 285 -24.35 22.01 -33.49
CA ALA A 285 -23.77 22.73 -32.36
C ALA A 285 -24.85 23.30 -31.42
N GLU A 286 -25.91 23.90 -31.98
CA GLU A 286 -27.05 24.40 -31.21
C GLU A 286 -27.77 23.29 -30.44
N MET A 287 -28.02 22.13 -31.07
CA MET A 287 -28.64 20.96 -30.43
C MET A 287 -27.79 20.42 -29.27
N LYS A 288 -26.48 20.25 -29.47
CA LYS A 288 -25.57 19.80 -28.41
C LYS A 288 -25.49 20.79 -27.24
N CYS A 289 -25.51 22.10 -27.54
CA CYS A 289 -25.58 23.10 -26.48
C CYS A 289 -26.89 22.99 -25.70
N SER A 290 -28.04 22.79 -26.37
CA SER A 290 -29.32 22.54 -25.68
C SER A 290 -29.22 21.34 -24.74
N ASP A 291 -28.63 20.22 -25.20
CA ASP A 291 -28.49 19.03 -24.36
C ASP A 291 -27.62 19.25 -23.12
N LEU A 292 -26.54 20.02 -23.26
CA LEU A 292 -25.64 20.35 -22.16
C LEU A 292 -26.27 21.33 -21.16
N LEU A 293 -27.13 22.25 -21.61
CA LEU A 293 -27.84 23.18 -20.72
C LEU A 293 -28.80 22.45 -19.78
N GLU A 294 -29.34 21.31 -20.20
CA GLU A 294 -30.20 20.44 -19.38
C GLU A 294 -29.42 19.49 -18.46
N ASP A 295 -28.08 19.47 -18.52
CA ASP A 295 -27.28 18.62 -17.66
C ASP A 295 -27.11 19.24 -16.26
N SER A 296 -26.99 18.38 -15.24
CA SER A 296 -26.90 18.82 -13.84
C SER A 296 -25.80 19.85 -13.55
N PRO A 297 -24.59 19.83 -14.17
CA PRO A 297 -23.60 20.87 -13.94
C PRO A 297 -24.04 22.25 -14.41
N ALA A 298 -24.68 22.36 -15.57
CA ALA A 298 -25.20 23.63 -16.09
C ALA A 298 -26.35 24.14 -15.21
N LEU A 299 -27.28 23.27 -14.82
CA LEU A 299 -28.35 23.63 -13.88
C LEU A 299 -27.84 24.06 -12.49
N THR A 300 -26.62 23.64 -12.12
CA THR A 300 -26.03 23.93 -10.81
C THR A 300 -25.15 25.18 -10.81
N PHE A 301 -24.35 25.38 -11.86
CA PHE A 301 -23.30 26.41 -11.90
C PHE A 301 -23.55 27.40 -13.03
N ALA A 302 -23.96 28.62 -12.67
CA ALA A 302 -24.26 29.70 -13.62
C ALA A 302 -23.11 29.96 -14.61
N ALA A 303 -21.87 30.03 -14.13
CA ALA A 303 -20.70 30.24 -15.00
C ALA A 303 -20.53 29.18 -16.10
N PHE A 304 -20.90 27.92 -15.81
CA PHE A 304 -20.85 26.84 -16.81
C PHE A 304 -22.04 26.93 -17.78
N HIS A 305 -23.24 27.22 -17.26
CA HIS A 305 -24.45 27.44 -18.05
C HIS A 305 -24.31 28.60 -19.03
N ASP A 306 -23.88 29.76 -18.56
CA ASP A 306 -23.89 31.00 -19.32
C ASP A 306 -22.95 30.94 -20.54
N LYS A 307 -21.80 30.26 -20.41
CA LYS A 307 -20.89 30.02 -21.53
C LYS A 307 -21.53 29.18 -22.63
N ILE A 308 -22.23 28.11 -22.25
CA ILE A 308 -22.90 27.21 -23.21
C ILE A 308 -24.08 27.94 -23.87
N LEU A 309 -24.85 28.69 -23.09
CA LEU A 309 -25.95 29.50 -23.60
C LEU A 309 -25.46 30.56 -24.59
N GLN A 310 -24.35 31.22 -24.29
CA GLN A 310 -23.78 32.25 -25.16
C GLN A 310 -23.22 31.66 -26.46
N ILE A 311 -22.52 30.52 -26.44
CA ILE A 311 -22.11 29.83 -27.68
C ILE A 311 -23.34 29.44 -28.52
N LYS A 312 -24.40 28.91 -27.90
CA LYS A 312 -25.66 28.59 -28.59
C LYS A 312 -26.26 29.82 -29.29
N GLN A 313 -26.33 30.95 -28.58
CA GLN A 313 -26.84 32.22 -29.12
C GLN A 313 -25.95 32.79 -30.24
N ASN A 314 -24.63 32.67 -30.10
CA ASN A 314 -23.65 33.07 -31.11
C ASN A 314 -23.81 32.25 -32.39
N CYS A 315 -23.91 30.92 -32.28
CA CYS A 315 -24.16 30.02 -33.41
C CYS A 315 -25.46 30.38 -34.13
N TYR A 316 -26.55 30.59 -33.39
CA TYR A 316 -27.83 31.01 -33.96
C TYR A 316 -27.72 32.34 -34.72
N SER A 317 -27.07 33.34 -34.10
CA SER A 317 -26.88 34.67 -34.68
C SER A 317 -26.01 34.64 -35.94
N TYR A 318 -24.92 33.86 -35.91
CA TYR A 318 -24.06 33.64 -37.08
C TYR A 318 -24.81 32.94 -38.20
N LYS A 319 -25.57 31.87 -37.89
CA LYS A 319 -26.41 31.14 -38.85
C LYS A 319 -27.38 32.07 -39.56
N LEU A 320 -28.07 32.97 -38.84
CA LEU A 320 -28.95 33.96 -39.45
C LEU A 320 -28.21 34.91 -40.41
N ARG A 321 -27.01 35.37 -40.06
CA ARG A 321 -26.18 36.20 -40.96
C ARG A 321 -25.77 35.43 -42.21
N LEU A 322 -25.34 34.19 -42.06
CA LEU A 322 -24.95 33.31 -43.15
C LEU A 322 -26.12 33.05 -44.10
N VAL A 323 -27.29 32.66 -43.56
CA VAL A 323 -28.52 32.41 -44.35
C VAL A 323 -28.95 33.68 -45.09
N LYS A 324 -28.89 34.85 -44.46
CA LYS A 324 -29.22 36.13 -45.10
C LYS A 324 -28.24 36.48 -46.23
N LYS A 325 -26.93 36.32 -46.01
CA LYS A 325 -25.90 36.52 -47.05
C LYS A 325 -26.14 35.55 -48.22
N LEU A 326 -26.34 34.27 -47.92
CA LEU A 326 -26.64 33.23 -48.90
C LEU A 326 -27.85 33.61 -49.75
N GLY A 327 -28.99 33.93 -49.14
CA GLY A 327 -30.20 34.36 -49.85
C GLY A 327 -29.98 35.60 -50.74
N SER A 328 -29.06 36.50 -50.39
CA SER A 328 -28.71 37.64 -51.25
C SER A 328 -27.77 37.29 -52.43
N LEU A 329 -26.91 36.27 -52.28
CA LEU A 329 -25.98 35.86 -53.32
C LEU A 329 -26.64 35.03 -54.42
N LEU A 330 -27.52 34.08 -54.05
CA LEU A 330 -28.10 33.12 -55.00
C LEU A 330 -28.79 33.78 -56.20
N PRO A 331 -29.67 34.80 -56.04
CA PRO A 331 -30.32 35.44 -57.18
C PRO A 331 -29.34 36.17 -58.11
N ASN A 332 -28.29 36.77 -57.54
CA ASN A 332 -27.29 37.52 -58.29
C ASN A 332 -26.37 36.58 -59.09
N ILE A 333 -25.98 35.44 -58.53
CA ILE A 333 -25.18 34.42 -59.22
C ILE A 333 -25.97 33.82 -60.38
N ARG A 334 -27.22 33.40 -60.11
CA ARG A 334 -28.12 32.82 -61.11
C ARG A 334 -28.49 33.79 -62.23
N GLY A 335 -28.47 35.10 -61.94
CA GLY A 335 -28.70 36.18 -62.89
C GLY A 335 -27.45 36.71 -63.61
N ASP A 336 -26.29 36.09 -63.43
CA ASP A 336 -24.98 36.50 -63.99
C ASP A 336 -24.49 37.90 -63.56
N VAL A 337 -25.03 38.42 -62.46
CA VAL A 337 -24.56 39.67 -61.81
C VAL A 337 -23.31 39.41 -60.97
N MET A 338 -23.28 38.25 -60.31
CA MET A 338 -22.18 37.78 -59.47
C MET A 338 -21.61 36.46 -60.00
N LYS A 339 -20.39 36.12 -59.58
CA LYS A 339 -19.74 34.87 -59.96
C LYS A 339 -20.01 33.82 -58.89
N GLU A 340 -19.98 32.56 -59.29
CA GLU A 340 -20.10 31.44 -58.36
C GLU A 340 -18.98 31.44 -57.30
N THR A 341 -17.82 32.05 -57.61
CA THR A 341 -16.72 32.28 -56.66
C THR A 341 -17.16 33.09 -55.44
N ASP A 342 -18.14 33.99 -55.56
CA ASP A 342 -18.65 34.77 -54.42
C ASP A 342 -19.30 33.85 -53.35
N LEU A 343 -19.89 32.71 -53.75
CA LEU A 343 -20.37 31.69 -52.82
C LEU A 343 -19.22 30.86 -52.24
N THR A 344 -18.18 30.60 -53.04
CA THR A 344 -16.95 29.96 -52.54
C THR A 344 -16.28 30.82 -51.47
N ASP A 345 -16.19 32.12 -51.69
CA ASP A 345 -15.62 33.09 -50.75
C ASP A 345 -16.43 33.14 -49.45
N LEU A 346 -17.78 33.06 -49.51
CA LEU A 346 -18.62 32.97 -48.31
C LEU A 346 -18.35 31.71 -47.48
N LEU A 347 -18.12 30.56 -48.13
CA LEU A 347 -17.78 29.32 -47.44
C LEU A 347 -16.35 29.36 -46.87
N GLN A 348 -15.41 29.99 -47.58
CA GLN A 348 -14.06 30.23 -47.08
C GLN A 348 -14.06 31.17 -45.87
N GLU A 349 -14.85 32.24 -45.89
CA GLU A 349 -15.07 33.13 -44.73
C GLU A 349 -15.55 32.33 -43.51
N HIS A 350 -16.43 31.35 -43.71
CA HIS A 350 -16.88 30.46 -42.63
C HIS A 350 -15.74 29.58 -42.09
N ASP A 351 -14.95 28.97 -42.97
CA ASP A 351 -13.85 28.09 -42.58
C ASP A 351 -12.71 28.84 -41.84
N GLU A 352 -12.56 30.13 -42.11
CA GLU A 352 -11.62 31.03 -41.41
C GLU A 352 -12.21 31.65 -40.13
N SER A 353 -13.54 31.60 -39.98
CA SER A 353 -14.24 32.15 -38.81
C SER A 353 -14.10 31.28 -37.55
N PRO A 354 -14.35 31.84 -36.35
CA PRO A 354 -14.46 31.06 -35.12
C PRO A 354 -15.74 30.20 -35.04
N PHE A 355 -16.50 30.10 -36.13
CA PHE A 355 -17.68 29.23 -36.26
C PHE A 355 -17.42 27.98 -37.10
N ARG A 356 -16.19 27.76 -37.60
CA ARG A 356 -15.88 26.58 -38.41
C ARG A 356 -16.22 25.28 -37.66
N GLY A 357 -16.80 24.32 -38.38
CA GLY A 357 -17.38 23.12 -37.77
C GLY A 357 -16.41 22.29 -36.92
N ARG A 358 -15.12 22.26 -37.27
CA ARG A 358 -14.08 21.52 -36.51
C ARG A 358 -13.91 22.07 -35.08
N ASP A 359 -13.79 23.39 -34.93
CA ASP A 359 -13.49 24.01 -33.65
C ASP A 359 -14.70 23.96 -32.72
N LEU A 360 -15.90 24.18 -33.26
CA LEU A 360 -17.16 23.97 -32.54
C LEU A 360 -17.28 22.53 -32.04
N ALA A 361 -16.98 21.54 -32.89
CA ALA A 361 -17.06 20.13 -32.52
C ALA A 361 -16.04 19.75 -31.43
N GLU A 362 -14.81 20.26 -31.53
CA GLU A 362 -13.76 20.04 -30.52
C GLU A 362 -14.14 20.70 -29.18
N TRP A 363 -14.62 21.94 -29.21
CA TRP A 363 -15.08 22.65 -28.01
C TRP A 363 -16.25 21.94 -27.32
N LEU A 364 -17.27 21.53 -28.10
CA LEU A 364 -18.43 20.80 -27.56
C LEU A 364 -18.01 19.47 -26.93
N LYS A 365 -17.09 18.74 -27.56
CA LYS A 365 -16.57 17.48 -27.02
C LYS A 365 -15.88 17.68 -25.66
N GLU A 366 -15.09 18.73 -25.50
CA GLU A 366 -14.45 19.03 -24.22
C GLU A 366 -15.46 19.48 -23.16
N ARG A 367 -16.48 20.25 -23.52
CA ARG A 367 -17.57 20.64 -22.60
C ARG A 367 -18.45 19.46 -22.18
N GLU A 368 -18.75 18.54 -23.09
CA GLU A 368 -19.41 17.25 -22.79
C GLU A 368 -18.59 16.44 -21.78
N ARG A 369 -17.27 16.36 -21.99
CA ARG A 369 -16.35 15.67 -21.08
C ARG A 369 -16.28 16.32 -19.69
N GLU A 370 -16.22 17.65 -19.64
CA GLU A 370 -16.24 18.42 -18.40
C GLU A 370 -17.54 18.20 -17.63
N SER A 371 -18.69 18.28 -18.33
CA SER A 371 -20.01 18.03 -17.74
C SER A 371 -20.07 16.66 -17.05
N GLU A 372 -19.61 15.60 -17.73
CA GLU A 372 -19.64 14.25 -17.16
C GLU A 372 -18.78 14.11 -15.89
N ILE A 373 -17.58 14.69 -15.89
CA ILE A 373 -16.68 14.64 -14.72
C ILE A 373 -17.30 15.41 -13.55
N ILE A 374 -17.83 16.62 -13.79
CA ILE A 374 -18.47 17.43 -12.74
C ILE A 374 -19.72 16.70 -12.22
N LYS A 375 -20.52 16.08 -13.09
CA LYS A 375 -21.69 15.28 -12.72
C LYS A 375 -21.34 14.12 -11.78
N ILE A 376 -20.25 13.40 -12.06
CA ILE A 376 -19.75 12.34 -11.18
C ILE A 376 -19.34 12.91 -9.82
N LEU A 377 -18.57 13.99 -9.80
CA LEU A 377 -18.12 14.62 -8.55
C LEU A 377 -19.27 15.16 -7.72
N LEU A 378 -20.24 15.83 -8.35
CA LEU A 378 -21.45 16.33 -7.69
C LEU A 378 -22.24 15.20 -7.04
N ARG A 379 -22.38 14.06 -7.72
CA ARG A 379 -23.05 12.88 -7.14
C ARG A 379 -22.33 12.40 -5.89
N GLN A 380 -21.01 12.23 -5.97
CA GLN A 380 -20.21 11.77 -4.83
C GLN A 380 -20.26 12.76 -3.65
N LEU A 381 -20.18 14.06 -3.91
CA LEU A 381 -20.29 15.10 -2.89
C LEU A 381 -21.66 15.09 -2.21
N LYS A 382 -22.75 14.89 -2.98
CA LYS A 382 -24.10 14.69 -2.44
C LYS A 382 -24.21 13.41 -1.61
N ASP A 383 -23.61 12.31 -2.07
CA ASP A 383 -23.58 11.04 -1.33
C ASP A 383 -22.83 11.16 0.01
N PHE A 384 -21.83 12.04 0.08
CA PHE A 384 -21.15 12.38 1.34
C PHE A 384 -21.99 13.29 2.26
N GLY A 385 -23.11 13.84 1.77
CA GLY A 385 -23.99 14.72 2.54
C GLY A 385 -23.68 16.22 2.39
N ALA A 386 -22.88 16.62 1.39
CA ALA A 386 -22.69 18.02 1.08
C ALA A 386 -23.90 18.60 0.33
N GLN A 387 -24.29 19.82 0.69
CA GLN A 387 -25.37 20.54 0.03
C GLN A 387 -24.81 21.40 -1.10
N VAL A 388 -25.49 21.44 -2.24
CA VAL A 388 -25.15 22.38 -3.31
C VAL A 388 -25.69 23.73 -2.89
N GLU A 389 -24.82 24.71 -2.65
CA GLU A 389 -25.24 26.07 -2.32
C GLU A 389 -24.48 27.06 -3.19
N VAL A 390 -25.25 27.92 -3.87
CA VAL A 390 -24.70 28.95 -4.75
C VAL A 390 -24.58 30.29 -4.01
N ASN A 391 -25.37 30.51 -2.95
CA ASN A 391 -25.31 31.73 -2.14
C ASN A 391 -24.57 31.49 -0.80
N ILE A 392 -23.24 31.55 -0.86
CA ILE A 392 -22.37 31.40 0.31
C ILE A 392 -22.65 32.51 1.35
N ASP A 393 -22.91 33.74 0.91
CA ASP A 393 -23.13 34.89 1.79
C ASP A 393 -24.38 34.69 2.67
N ALA A 394 -25.45 34.12 2.12
CA ALA A 394 -26.65 33.79 2.89
C ALA A 394 -26.40 32.73 3.96
N ILE A 395 -25.52 31.75 3.70
CA ILE A 395 -25.12 30.75 4.71
C ILE A 395 -24.24 31.39 5.79
N LEU A 396 -23.31 32.26 5.42
CA LEU A 396 -22.42 32.91 6.38
C LEU A 396 -23.16 33.84 7.37
N MET A 397 -24.34 34.34 6.98
CA MET A 397 -25.23 35.12 7.86
C MET A 397 -26.01 34.27 8.87
N ASP A 398 -26.04 32.94 8.72
CA ASP A 398 -26.71 32.02 9.65
C ASP A 398 -25.84 31.79 10.89
N LEU A 399 -26.24 32.40 12.01
CA LEU A 399 -25.52 32.33 13.29
C LEU A 399 -25.48 30.91 13.90
N GLU A 400 -26.26 29.95 13.40
CA GLU A 400 -26.17 28.55 13.81
C GLU A 400 -25.03 27.79 13.08
N VAL A 401 -24.46 28.35 12.02
CA VAL A 401 -23.38 27.75 11.24
C VAL A 401 -22.02 28.12 11.84
N GLY A 402 -21.39 27.16 12.53
CA GLY A 402 -20.06 27.35 13.14
C GLY A 402 -18.92 27.53 12.13
N ASN A 403 -18.53 26.46 11.44
CA ASN A 403 -17.56 26.51 10.33
C ASN A 403 -18.24 26.11 9.02
N LEU A 404 -17.86 26.73 7.90
CA LEU A 404 -18.34 26.34 6.57
C LEU A 404 -17.17 25.78 5.75
N VAL A 405 -17.36 24.57 5.21
CA VAL A 405 -16.37 23.88 4.37
C VAL A 405 -16.96 23.70 2.98
N SER A 406 -16.35 24.30 1.97
CA SER A 406 -16.83 24.23 0.59
C SER A 406 -15.87 23.48 -0.31
N TYR A 407 -16.35 22.41 -0.96
CA TYR A 407 -15.67 21.90 -2.15
C TYR A 407 -15.97 22.86 -3.30
N THR A 408 -14.98 23.68 -3.66
CA THR A 408 -15.15 24.77 -4.63
C THR A 408 -14.52 24.37 -5.95
N PHE A 409 -15.31 24.37 -7.03
CA PHE A 409 -14.77 24.28 -8.38
C PHE A 409 -14.19 25.63 -8.80
N THR A 410 -12.90 25.64 -9.16
CA THR A 410 -12.13 26.88 -9.31
C THR A 410 -11.85 27.30 -10.74
N SER A 411 -12.24 26.45 -11.70
CA SER A 411 -11.94 26.67 -13.12
C SER A 411 -13.18 26.69 -14.03
N LEU A 412 -14.39 26.57 -13.48
CA LEU A 412 -15.63 26.65 -14.29
C LEU A 412 -15.80 28.03 -14.92
N ASP A 413 -15.32 29.08 -14.24
CA ASP A 413 -15.44 30.45 -14.70
C ASP A 413 -14.26 30.95 -15.55
N CYS A 414 -13.24 30.11 -15.81
CA CYS A 414 -12.08 30.55 -16.61
C CYS A 414 -12.47 31.07 -18.00
N SER A 415 -11.81 32.13 -18.45
CA SER A 415 -12.06 32.76 -19.75
C SER A 415 -12.02 31.76 -20.90
N ASP A 416 -13.02 31.80 -21.78
CA ASP A 416 -13.14 30.90 -22.92
C ASP A 416 -12.67 31.59 -24.21
N VAL A 417 -11.60 31.05 -24.81
CA VAL A 417 -10.95 31.67 -25.98
C VAL A 417 -11.88 31.67 -27.20
N LEU A 418 -12.57 30.56 -27.44
CA LEU A 418 -13.49 30.44 -28.58
C LEU A 418 -14.68 31.40 -28.42
N LEU A 419 -15.26 31.46 -27.22
CA LEU A 419 -16.34 32.39 -26.88
C LEU A 419 -15.94 33.85 -27.13
N LEU A 420 -14.74 34.26 -26.69
CA LEU A 420 -14.22 35.61 -26.90
C LEU A 420 -14.03 35.92 -28.38
N GLN A 421 -13.46 34.98 -29.15
CA GLN A 421 -13.30 35.10 -30.61
C GLN A 421 -14.65 35.24 -31.32
N GLN A 422 -15.63 34.41 -30.98
CA GLN A 422 -16.98 34.49 -31.56
C GLN A 422 -17.69 35.80 -31.24
N THR A 423 -17.61 36.25 -29.99
CA THR A 423 -18.23 37.51 -29.55
C THR A 423 -17.60 38.71 -30.27
N SER A 424 -16.27 38.69 -30.43
CA SER A 424 -15.54 39.72 -31.19
C SER A 424 -15.93 39.70 -32.66
N TYR A 425 -16.01 38.51 -33.28
CA TYR A 425 -16.42 38.36 -34.68
C TYR A 425 -17.86 38.81 -34.95
N LEU A 426 -18.77 38.61 -34.00
CA LEU A 426 -20.16 39.02 -34.13
C LEU A 426 -20.38 40.52 -33.83
N SER A 427 -19.43 41.20 -33.18
CA SER A 427 -19.59 42.60 -32.78
C SER A 427 -19.60 43.55 -33.99
N PRO A 428 -20.43 44.62 -34.01
CA PRO A 428 -20.57 45.52 -35.16
C PRO A 428 -19.35 46.40 -35.50
N SER A 429 -18.26 46.36 -34.73
CA SER A 429 -17.14 47.32 -34.83
C SER A 429 -15.76 46.66 -34.80
N THR A 430 -15.30 46.18 -35.96
CA THR A 430 -13.86 46.12 -36.33
C THR A 430 -13.73 45.84 -37.84
N GLN A 431 -14.35 46.68 -38.66
CA GLN A 431 -13.81 46.93 -40.01
C GLN A 431 -12.75 48.03 -39.86
N GLY A 432 -11.51 47.62 -39.62
CA GLY A 432 -10.37 48.53 -39.52
C GLY A 432 -9.41 48.13 -38.40
N GLU A 433 -8.26 47.59 -38.80
CA GLU A 433 -7.00 47.57 -38.05
C GLU A 433 -7.02 47.00 -36.62
N THR A 434 -6.78 45.70 -36.51
CA THR A 434 -5.61 45.19 -35.77
C THR A 434 -5.25 43.82 -36.32
N ASP A 435 -4.12 43.76 -37.00
CA ASP A 435 -3.39 42.56 -37.40
C ASP A 435 -2.73 41.92 -36.16
N GLU A 436 -3.47 41.81 -35.05
CA GLU A 436 -3.08 40.90 -33.97
C GLU A 436 -3.56 39.53 -34.40
N LYS A 437 -2.63 38.73 -34.94
CA LYS A 437 -2.78 37.27 -35.02
C LYS A 437 -3.43 36.80 -33.72
N GLY A 438 -4.71 36.43 -33.78
CA GLY A 438 -5.39 35.79 -32.66
C GLY A 438 -4.48 34.65 -32.16
N PRO A 439 -4.34 34.48 -30.84
CA PRO A 439 -3.36 33.55 -30.29
C PRO A 439 -3.54 32.19 -30.97
N ASP A 440 -2.46 31.68 -31.57
CA ASP A 440 -2.35 30.37 -32.22
C ASP A 440 -2.50 29.20 -31.22
N SER A 441 -3.11 29.47 -30.07
CA SER A 441 -3.32 28.53 -28.99
C SER A 441 -4.66 27.84 -29.20
N LYS A 442 -4.61 26.61 -29.71
CA LYS A 442 -5.65 25.61 -29.40
C LYS A 442 -5.96 25.72 -27.92
N GLN A 443 -7.22 26.03 -27.56
CA GLN A 443 -7.63 26.08 -26.17
C GLN A 443 -7.41 24.69 -25.56
N LYS A 444 -6.35 24.57 -24.75
CA LYS A 444 -6.13 23.34 -23.98
C LYS A 444 -7.20 23.29 -22.90
N SER A 445 -7.94 22.18 -22.86
CA SER A 445 -8.86 21.87 -21.78
C SER A 445 -8.17 22.08 -20.42
N TRP A 446 -8.84 22.78 -19.50
CA TRP A 446 -8.30 22.97 -18.15
C TRP A 446 -8.29 21.67 -17.35
N LEU A 447 -8.97 20.60 -17.82
CA LEU A 447 -8.96 19.28 -17.19
C LEU A 447 -7.73 18.43 -17.57
N SER A 448 -6.53 18.91 -17.24
CA SER A 448 -5.31 18.10 -17.37
C SER A 448 -5.33 16.88 -16.44
N ALA A 449 -4.46 15.89 -16.68
CA ALA A 449 -4.34 14.71 -15.82
C ALA A 449 -3.93 15.08 -14.38
N GLU A 450 -3.05 16.07 -14.23
CA GLU A 450 -2.59 16.62 -12.95
C GLU A 450 -3.72 17.31 -12.20
N ILE A 451 -4.56 18.06 -12.92
CA ILE A 451 -5.73 18.74 -12.34
C ILE A 451 -6.77 17.72 -11.89
N GLN A 452 -7.06 16.70 -12.70
CA GLN A 452 -7.95 15.60 -12.28
C GLN A 452 -7.43 14.86 -11.04
N LYS A 453 -6.11 14.63 -10.95
CA LYS A 453 -5.47 14.05 -9.76
C LYS A 453 -5.63 14.95 -8.54
N THR A 454 -5.50 16.26 -8.72
CA THR A 454 -5.72 17.27 -7.67
C THR A 454 -7.17 17.28 -7.20
N MET A 455 -8.13 17.29 -8.13
CA MET A 455 -9.56 17.24 -7.82
C MET A 455 -9.95 15.97 -7.05
N ARG A 456 -9.41 14.82 -7.45
CA ARG A 456 -9.58 13.54 -6.74
C ARG A 456 -8.98 13.60 -5.33
N ARG A 457 -7.77 14.12 -5.18
CA ARG A 457 -7.12 14.29 -3.87
C ARG A 457 -7.96 15.17 -2.95
N ASN A 458 -8.46 16.29 -3.46
CA ASN A 458 -9.34 17.18 -2.71
C ASN A 458 -10.66 16.49 -2.37
N LEU A 459 -11.20 15.65 -3.24
CA LEU A 459 -12.43 14.90 -2.97
C LEU A 459 -12.23 13.90 -1.81
N GLU A 460 -11.11 13.18 -1.80
CA GLU A 460 -10.72 12.27 -0.72
C GLU A 460 -10.53 13.02 0.60
N ILE A 461 -9.86 14.17 0.58
CA ILE A 461 -9.69 15.03 1.77
C ILE A 461 -11.06 15.50 2.26
N PHE A 462 -11.93 15.96 1.37
CA PHE A 462 -13.25 16.46 1.72
C PHE A 462 -14.15 15.37 2.32
N LYS A 463 -14.12 14.15 1.76
CA LYS A 463 -14.80 12.98 2.34
C LYS A 463 -14.30 12.69 3.76
N ASN A 464 -12.99 12.64 3.95
CA ASN A 464 -12.39 12.39 5.26
C ASN A 464 -12.73 13.48 6.29
N LEU A 465 -12.88 14.74 5.85
CA LEU A 465 -13.35 15.84 6.72
C LEU A 465 -14.79 15.60 7.19
N ILE A 466 -15.68 15.16 6.30
CA ILE A 466 -17.08 14.84 6.63
C ILE A 466 -17.16 13.67 7.62
N ASP A 467 -16.38 12.60 7.37
CA ASP A 467 -16.39 11.35 8.14
C ASP A 467 -15.68 11.45 9.52
N SER A 468 -15.03 12.58 9.81
CA SER A 468 -14.22 12.75 11.03
C SER A 468 -15.04 12.69 12.32
N LYS A 469 -14.64 11.81 13.25
CA LYS A 469 -15.26 11.65 14.57
C LYS A 469 -14.84 12.80 15.50
N GLY A 470 -15.81 13.44 16.17
CA GLY A 470 -15.54 14.57 17.06
C GLY A 470 -15.31 15.90 16.31
N ARG A 471 -15.86 16.03 15.10
CA ARG A 471 -15.83 17.26 14.32
C ARG A 471 -16.46 18.42 15.10
N LYS A 472 -15.86 19.61 14.99
CA LYS A 472 -16.58 20.84 15.35
C LYS A 472 -17.82 20.95 14.44
N PRO A 473 -18.93 21.55 14.90
CA PRO A 473 -20.09 21.80 14.05
C PRO A 473 -19.64 22.51 12.77
N ALA A 474 -19.82 21.86 11.63
CA ALA A 474 -19.44 22.39 10.34
C ALA A 474 -20.47 22.01 9.28
N ARG A 475 -20.83 22.97 8.44
CA ARG A 475 -21.69 22.74 7.27
C ARG A 475 -20.81 22.47 6.06
N PHE A 476 -21.15 21.46 5.28
CA PHE A 476 -20.41 21.06 4.09
C PHE A 476 -21.21 21.40 2.85
N ILE A 477 -20.60 22.17 1.95
CA ILE A 477 -21.25 22.63 0.72
C ILE A 477 -20.39 22.37 -0.52
N VAL A 478 -21.03 22.48 -1.68
CA VAL A 478 -20.37 22.50 -2.98
C VAL A 478 -20.67 23.83 -3.66
N SER A 479 -19.64 24.50 -4.18
CA SER A 479 -19.76 25.82 -4.84
C SER A 479 -18.80 25.96 -6.02
N SER A 480 -18.84 27.11 -6.69
CA SER A 480 -17.87 27.47 -7.74
C SER A 480 -17.40 28.92 -7.55
N LYS A 481 -16.08 29.15 -7.63
CA LYS A 481 -15.46 30.47 -7.55
C LYS A 481 -14.12 30.45 -8.27
N GLU A 482 -13.88 31.36 -9.20
CA GLU A 482 -12.63 31.38 -9.96
C GLU A 482 -11.40 31.57 -9.04
N MET A 483 -10.37 30.72 -9.23
CA MET A 483 -9.08 30.89 -8.56
C MET A 483 -7.92 30.52 -9.50
N VAL A 484 -7.12 31.52 -9.87
CA VAL A 484 -5.99 31.36 -10.81
C VAL A 484 -4.92 30.40 -10.29
N TYR A 485 -4.60 30.47 -8.99
CA TYR A 485 -3.48 29.71 -8.40
C TYR A 485 -3.84 28.30 -7.94
N ASN A 486 -5.13 27.90 -7.98
CA ASN A 486 -5.59 26.58 -7.55
C ASN A 486 -6.54 25.99 -8.60
N PRO A 487 -6.06 25.57 -9.79
CA PRO A 487 -6.93 25.12 -10.86
C PRO A 487 -7.65 23.80 -10.53
N GLY A 488 -8.88 23.69 -11.03
CA GLY A 488 -9.78 22.55 -10.91
C GLY A 488 -10.65 22.57 -9.67
N SER A 489 -10.07 22.36 -8.49
CA SER A 489 -10.80 22.54 -7.24
C SER A 489 -9.93 22.97 -6.06
N CYS A 490 -10.53 23.65 -5.09
CA CYS A 490 -9.97 23.87 -3.76
C CYS A 490 -11.03 23.56 -2.70
N ILE A 491 -10.59 23.10 -1.52
CA ILE A 491 -11.45 23.06 -0.34
C ILE A 491 -11.30 24.41 0.37
N LEU A 492 -12.35 25.22 0.38
CA LEU A 492 -12.37 26.50 1.07
C LEU A 492 -12.95 26.32 2.47
N LEU A 493 -12.27 26.89 3.46
CA LEU A 493 -12.70 26.93 4.85
C LEU A 493 -13.02 28.36 5.26
N TYR A 494 -14.25 28.57 5.73
CA TYR A 494 -14.68 29.79 6.41
C TYR A 494 -14.78 29.48 7.90
N GLU A 495 -13.89 30.09 8.68
CA GLU A 495 -13.86 29.95 10.14
C GLU A 495 -14.77 31.00 10.78
N HIS A 496 -15.39 30.67 11.92
CA HIS A 496 -16.39 31.50 12.59
C HIS A 496 -15.98 32.99 12.70
N GLY A 497 -16.77 33.87 12.08
CA GLY A 497 -16.59 35.33 12.15
C GLY A 497 -15.57 35.92 11.17
N CYS A 498 -15.13 35.18 10.16
CA CYS A 498 -14.21 35.66 9.12
C CYS A 498 -14.88 35.62 7.74
N ASP A 499 -14.86 36.76 7.03
CA ASP A 499 -15.41 36.88 5.67
C ASP A 499 -14.49 36.23 4.62
N ASP A 500 -13.19 36.14 4.91
CA ASP A 500 -12.19 35.60 3.99
C ASP A 500 -12.05 34.07 4.10
N ALA A 501 -12.28 33.40 2.98
CA ALA A 501 -12.07 31.96 2.85
C ALA A 501 -10.58 31.62 2.72
N VAL A 502 -10.12 30.58 3.43
CA VAL A 502 -8.75 30.06 3.29
C VAL A 502 -8.77 28.69 2.62
N CYS A 503 -7.85 28.45 1.67
CA CYS A 503 -7.67 27.12 1.09
C CYS A 503 -7.16 26.13 2.17
N PHE A 504 -7.96 25.12 2.46
CA PHE A 504 -7.61 24.08 3.42
C PHE A 504 -6.41 23.27 2.93
N THR A 505 -5.36 23.25 3.74
CA THR A 505 -4.17 22.42 3.50
C THR A 505 -4.13 21.33 4.56
N PRO A 506 -4.16 20.04 4.20
CA PRO A 506 -4.01 18.96 5.18
C PRO A 506 -2.58 18.92 5.73
N PRO A 507 -2.37 18.43 6.96
CA PRO A 507 -1.05 18.11 7.48
C PRO A 507 -0.27 17.15 6.57
N SER A 508 1.06 17.28 6.53
CA SER A 508 1.91 16.27 5.89
C SER A 508 1.94 14.98 6.73
N LYS A 509 2.14 13.83 6.07
CA LYS A 509 2.36 12.55 6.76
C LYS A 509 3.56 12.69 7.72
N PRO A 510 3.36 12.49 9.04
CA PRO A 510 4.46 12.58 10.00
C PRO A 510 5.44 11.41 9.83
N VAL A 511 6.70 11.63 10.20
CA VAL A 511 7.74 10.60 10.19
C VAL A 511 7.42 9.54 11.25
N CYS A 512 7.65 8.27 10.93
CA CYS A 512 7.48 7.16 11.88
C CYS A 512 8.41 7.36 13.10
N PRO A 513 7.90 7.21 14.34
CA PRO A 513 8.73 7.35 15.53
C PRO A 513 9.84 6.28 15.56
N VAL A 514 10.99 6.62 16.14
CA VAL A 514 12.14 5.71 16.25
C VAL A 514 12.42 5.42 17.72
N THR A 515 12.59 4.15 18.07
CA THR A 515 12.99 3.76 19.44
C THR A 515 14.40 4.24 19.72
N GLU A 516 14.55 5.09 20.72
CA GLU A 516 15.86 5.57 21.18
C GLU A 516 16.35 4.72 22.34
N GLU A 517 15.47 4.45 23.32
CA GLU A 517 15.82 3.69 24.50
C GLU A 517 14.62 2.94 25.08
N VAL A 518 14.86 1.74 25.61
CA VAL A 518 13.87 0.98 26.40
C VAL A 518 14.43 0.83 27.80
N LYS A 519 13.77 1.47 28.78
CA LYS A 519 14.16 1.44 30.21
C LYS A 519 13.01 0.88 31.04
N GLY A 520 13.11 -0.36 31.50
CA GLY A 520 12.07 -0.97 32.32
C GLY A 520 10.74 -1.10 31.58
N GLN A 521 9.67 -0.57 32.18
CA GLN A 521 8.33 -0.48 31.57
C GLN A 521 8.12 0.82 30.78
N SER A 522 9.19 1.55 30.49
CA SER A 522 9.15 2.79 29.72
C SER A 522 9.95 2.70 28.43
N VAL A 523 9.44 3.35 27.38
CA VAL A 523 10.08 3.42 26.07
C VAL A 523 10.21 4.88 25.68
N VAL A 524 11.44 5.30 25.40
CA VAL A 524 11.76 6.63 24.88
C VAL A 524 11.77 6.55 23.35
N LEU A 525 10.88 7.31 22.74
CA LEU A 525 10.71 7.39 21.29
C LEU A 525 11.15 8.76 20.80
N LYS A 526 12.01 8.78 19.79
CA LYS A 526 12.36 9.98 19.08
C LYS A 526 11.29 10.32 18.05
N VAL A 527 10.77 11.53 18.12
CA VAL A 527 9.70 12.05 17.25
C VAL A 527 10.21 13.29 16.53
N VAL A 528 10.05 13.33 15.21
CA VAL A 528 10.49 14.49 14.41
C VAL A 528 9.41 15.57 14.44
N PRO A 529 9.74 16.82 14.81
CA PRO A 529 8.77 17.92 14.78
C PRO A 529 8.18 18.13 13.38
N PRO A 530 6.90 18.49 13.26
CA PRO A 530 6.27 18.68 11.97
C PRO A 530 6.85 19.91 11.27
N SER A 531 7.35 19.73 10.05
CA SER A 531 7.80 20.83 9.18
C SER A 531 6.66 21.55 8.46
N CYS A 532 5.47 20.94 8.46
CA CYS A 532 4.30 21.48 7.79
C CYS A 532 3.54 22.48 8.69
N PRO A 533 3.33 23.73 8.23
CA PRO A 533 2.60 24.74 9.02
C PRO A 533 1.11 24.40 9.22
N ALA A 534 0.56 23.46 8.45
CA ALA A 534 -0.81 23.00 8.61
C ALA A 534 -1.01 22.05 9.83
N THR A 535 0.08 21.55 10.43
CA THR A 535 0.01 20.73 11.64
C THR A 535 -0.18 21.61 12.86
N VAL A 536 -1.36 21.51 13.48
CA VAL A 536 -1.72 22.22 14.71
C VAL A 536 -1.13 21.54 15.95
N GLU A 537 -1.23 20.21 15.99
CA GLU A 537 -0.79 19.38 17.12
C GLU A 537 -0.19 18.07 16.58
N LEU A 538 0.82 17.52 17.25
CA LEU A 538 1.33 16.18 16.98
C LEU A 538 1.01 15.29 18.18
N ARG A 539 0.43 14.12 17.95
CA ARG A 539 0.09 13.14 18.99
C ARG A 539 0.77 11.81 18.71
N LEU A 540 1.31 11.19 19.74
CA LEU A 540 1.78 9.83 19.69
C LEU A 540 0.62 8.89 20.07
N LEU A 541 0.30 7.95 19.19
CA LEU A 541 -0.75 6.97 19.39
C LEU A 541 -0.12 5.60 19.63
N TYR A 542 -0.54 4.92 20.69
CA TYR A 542 -0.05 3.58 21.01
C TYR A 542 -1.18 2.66 21.49
N LYS A 543 -1.05 1.38 21.19
CA LYS A 543 -1.94 0.33 21.71
C LYS A 543 -1.22 -1.01 21.78
N VAL A 544 -1.76 -1.94 22.56
CA VAL A 544 -1.33 -3.34 22.47
C VAL A 544 -1.93 -3.94 21.20
N LYS A 545 -1.17 -4.80 20.51
CA LYS A 545 -1.58 -5.39 19.21
C LYS A 545 -2.95 -6.08 19.24
N GLN A 546 -3.35 -6.63 20.39
CA GLN A 546 -4.65 -7.28 20.60
C GLN A 546 -5.80 -6.31 20.91
N ASP A 547 -5.52 -5.03 21.17
CA ASP A 547 -6.52 -4.01 21.47
C ASP A 547 -7.02 -3.30 20.20
N THR A 548 -8.25 -2.75 20.26
CA THR A 548 -8.87 -1.96 19.19
C THR A 548 -8.78 -0.44 19.42
N VAL A 549 -8.55 -0.01 20.66
CA VAL A 549 -8.56 1.41 21.06
C VAL A 549 -7.14 1.95 21.15
N TRP A 550 -6.87 3.06 20.46
CA TRP A 550 -5.60 3.78 20.55
C TRP A 550 -5.60 4.70 21.78
N ARG A 551 -4.53 4.65 22.57
CA ARG A 551 -4.22 5.68 23.57
C ARG A 551 -3.43 6.79 22.89
N SER A 552 -3.63 8.03 23.32
CA SER A 552 -2.98 9.20 22.71
C SER A 552 -2.23 10.02 23.75
N GLU A 553 -1.01 10.43 23.40
CA GLU A 553 -0.17 11.30 24.21
C GLU A 553 0.26 12.51 23.37
N ALA A 554 0.17 13.72 23.92
CA ALA A 554 0.49 14.94 23.20
C ALA A 554 2.01 15.13 23.13
N VAL A 555 2.53 15.45 21.94
CA VAL A 555 3.93 15.82 21.76
C VAL A 555 4.05 17.33 21.93
N LEU A 556 4.75 17.78 22.97
CA LEU A 556 4.94 19.20 23.24
C LEU A 556 5.80 19.84 22.14
N LYS A 557 5.49 21.10 21.79
CA LYS A 557 6.37 21.91 20.94
C LYS A 557 7.72 22.01 21.65
N ASP A 558 8.80 21.69 20.93
CA ASP A 558 10.20 21.65 21.40
C ASP A 558 10.70 20.34 22.04
N GLN A 559 9.89 19.27 22.08
CA GLN A 559 10.37 17.93 22.44
C GLN A 559 10.64 17.08 21.20
N ASP A 560 11.86 16.55 21.08
CA ASP A 560 12.24 15.57 20.07
C ASP A 560 12.13 14.12 20.59
N THR A 561 11.80 13.95 21.88
CA THR A 561 11.66 12.65 22.55
C THR A 561 10.39 12.60 23.40
N VAL A 562 9.68 11.48 23.32
CA VAL A 562 8.46 11.20 24.10
C VAL A 562 8.66 9.88 24.83
N THR A 563 8.37 9.86 26.13
CA THR A 563 8.53 8.66 26.96
C THR A 563 7.16 8.06 27.25
N LEU A 564 6.89 6.88 26.69
CA LEU A 564 5.71 6.10 27.07
C LEU A 564 6.01 5.34 28.36
N THR A 565 5.18 5.50 29.40
CA THR A 565 5.30 4.78 30.68
C THR A 565 4.22 3.71 30.84
N ASP A 566 4.38 2.85 31.85
CA ASP A 566 3.40 1.83 32.25
C ASP A 566 3.05 0.79 31.17
N LEU A 567 4.04 0.42 30.35
CA LEU A 567 3.88 -0.61 29.33
C LEU A 567 3.88 -2.01 29.95
N ARG A 568 2.94 -2.86 29.51
CA ARG A 568 2.80 -4.26 29.91
C ARG A 568 3.99 -5.07 29.39
N GLU A 569 4.60 -5.84 30.27
CA GLU A 569 5.70 -6.75 29.93
C GLU A 569 5.26 -7.84 28.95
N GLU A 570 6.18 -8.24 28.07
CA GLU A 570 6.01 -9.27 27.03
C GLU A 570 4.90 -8.99 26.01
N ALA A 571 4.18 -7.88 26.14
CA ALA A 571 3.18 -7.43 25.19
C ALA A 571 3.84 -6.78 23.96
N GLU A 572 3.23 -7.00 22.80
CA GLU A 572 3.60 -6.34 21.55
C GLU A 572 2.74 -5.07 21.38
N TYR A 573 3.41 -3.94 21.18
CA TYR A 573 2.81 -2.63 21.00
C TYR A 573 2.87 -2.20 19.54
N GLU A 574 1.79 -1.59 19.08
CA GLU A 574 1.71 -0.82 17.83
C GLU A 574 1.75 0.66 18.19
N ILE A 575 2.70 1.40 17.61
CA ILE A 575 2.94 2.81 17.92
C ILE A 575 3.02 3.60 16.62
N LYS A 576 2.36 4.75 16.54
CA LYS A 576 2.40 5.66 15.39
C LYS A 576 2.27 7.12 15.82
N CYS A 577 2.70 8.04 14.98
CA CYS A 577 2.47 9.48 15.16
C CYS A 577 1.27 9.94 14.33
N ALA A 578 0.44 10.81 14.89
CA ALA A 578 -0.70 11.43 14.23
C ALA A 578 -0.52 12.95 14.22
N ALA A 579 -0.44 13.53 13.02
CA ALA A 579 -0.43 14.97 12.82
C ALA A 579 -1.87 15.48 12.74
N LEU A 580 -2.29 16.27 13.73
CA LEU A 580 -3.60 16.90 13.82
C LEU A 580 -3.56 18.27 13.12
N GLY A 581 -4.42 18.47 12.12
CA GLY A 581 -4.60 19.73 11.43
C GLY A 581 -5.85 20.49 11.86
N LYS A 582 -6.19 21.53 11.10
CA LYS A 582 -7.47 22.25 11.24
C LYS A 582 -8.65 21.28 11.11
N LEU A 583 -9.78 21.61 11.76
CA LEU A 583 -10.99 20.79 11.81
C LEU A 583 -10.80 19.34 12.34
N ASN A 584 -9.78 19.10 13.16
CA ASN A 584 -9.42 17.76 13.67
C ASN A 584 -9.08 16.75 12.55
N TYR A 585 -8.63 17.22 11.38
CA TYR A 585 -8.17 16.33 10.32
C TYR A 585 -6.84 15.67 10.71
N THR A 586 -6.77 14.35 10.75
CA THR A 586 -5.59 13.61 11.22
C THR A 586 -4.90 12.85 10.11
N VAL A 587 -3.57 12.94 10.03
CA VAL A 587 -2.73 12.13 9.16
C VAL A 587 -1.75 11.31 9.98
N ASP A 588 -1.76 10.00 9.79
CA ASP A 588 -0.97 9.04 10.57
C ASP A 588 0.36 8.67 9.87
N SER A 589 1.40 8.43 10.67
CA SER A 589 2.66 7.82 10.22
C SER A 589 2.50 6.32 9.96
N ASP A 590 3.57 5.69 9.45
CA ASP A 590 3.69 4.23 9.50
C ASP A 590 3.73 3.73 10.95
N VAL A 591 3.43 2.44 11.14
CA VAL A 591 3.33 1.79 12.46
C VAL A 591 4.66 1.16 12.84
N LEU A 592 5.15 1.49 14.02
CA LEU A 592 6.28 0.86 14.70
C LEU A 592 5.77 -0.28 15.59
N HIS A 593 6.42 -1.44 15.50
CA HIS A 593 6.17 -2.59 16.38
C HIS A 593 7.30 -2.74 17.41
N LEU A 594 6.94 -2.92 18.68
CA LEU A 594 7.91 -3.01 19.77
C LEU A 594 7.44 -4.01 20.84
N ARG A 595 8.39 -4.75 21.43
CA ARG A 595 8.13 -5.65 22.57
C ARG A 595 8.99 -5.30 23.79
N VAL A 596 8.37 -5.24 24.97
CA VAL A 596 9.05 -4.95 26.27
C VAL A 596 9.47 -6.26 26.95
N ILE A 597 10.76 -6.41 27.30
CA ILE A 597 11.35 -7.70 27.79
C ILE A 597 12.25 -7.58 29.05
N GLU A 598 12.01 -6.58 29.90
CA GLU A 598 12.86 -6.24 31.05
C GLU A 598 13.20 -7.42 31.99
N LYS A 599 12.20 -8.22 32.39
CA LYS A 599 12.41 -9.37 33.29
C LYS A 599 13.44 -10.37 32.76
N ILE A 600 13.49 -10.56 31.44
CA ILE A 600 14.42 -11.50 30.81
C ILE A 600 15.83 -10.91 30.79
N ILE A 601 15.96 -9.59 30.55
CA ILE A 601 17.23 -8.86 30.63
C ILE A 601 17.82 -8.96 32.04
N MET A 602 17.02 -8.78 33.09
CA MET A 602 17.48 -8.91 34.48
C MET A 602 18.04 -10.31 34.79
N LYS A 603 17.43 -11.38 34.26
CA LYS A 603 17.91 -12.76 34.42
C LYS A 603 19.24 -12.99 33.69
N ILE A 604 19.40 -12.42 32.50
CA ILE A 604 20.66 -12.47 31.72
C ILE A 604 21.78 -11.75 32.47
N ASP A 605 21.50 -10.56 33.01
CA ASP A 605 22.45 -9.80 33.82
C ASP A 605 22.87 -10.55 35.09
N TYR A 606 21.94 -11.25 35.74
CA TYR A 606 22.24 -12.10 36.89
C TYR A 606 23.25 -13.21 36.52
N VAL A 607 23.06 -13.89 35.39
CA VAL A 607 24.00 -14.92 34.89
C VAL A 607 25.39 -14.33 34.62
N ILE A 608 25.46 -13.17 33.94
CA ILE A 608 26.74 -12.50 33.64
C ILE A 608 27.47 -12.09 34.94
N LYS A 609 26.72 -11.61 35.94
CA LYS A 609 27.26 -11.26 37.27
C LYS A 609 27.82 -12.50 37.99
N ASN A 610 27.11 -13.62 37.97
CA ASN A 610 27.58 -14.87 38.62
C ASN A 610 28.87 -15.39 37.99
N LEU A 611 28.96 -15.41 36.66
CA LEU A 611 30.19 -15.82 35.97
C LEU A 611 31.37 -14.89 36.30
N SER A 612 31.12 -13.59 36.38
CA SER A 612 32.12 -12.59 36.78
C SER A 612 32.55 -12.76 38.25
N PHE A 613 31.61 -13.13 39.14
CA PHE A 613 31.91 -13.42 40.53
C PHE A 613 32.87 -14.60 40.67
N THR A 614 32.62 -15.70 39.95
CA THR A 614 33.50 -16.89 39.93
C THR A 614 34.89 -16.56 39.39
N GLU A 615 34.99 -15.75 38.33
CA GLU A 615 36.27 -15.27 37.78
C GLU A 615 37.08 -14.47 38.83
N ASN A 616 36.41 -13.58 39.56
CA ASN A 616 37.02 -12.77 40.60
C ASN A 616 37.50 -13.64 41.78
N LYS A 617 36.70 -14.65 42.17
CA LYS A 617 37.07 -15.63 43.19
C LYS A 617 38.29 -16.47 42.79
N CYS A 618 38.35 -16.97 41.56
CA CYS A 618 39.53 -17.66 41.06
C CYS A 618 40.76 -16.74 41.06
N THR A 619 40.59 -15.48 40.67
CA THR A 619 41.67 -14.48 40.69
C THR A 619 42.18 -14.23 42.11
N ALA A 620 41.30 -14.21 43.12
CA ALA A 620 41.71 -14.11 44.53
C ALA A 620 42.48 -15.37 44.98
N LEU A 621 42.02 -16.56 44.61
CA LEU A 621 42.69 -17.84 44.94
C LEU A 621 44.08 -17.97 44.32
N LEU A 622 44.28 -17.47 43.09
CA LEU A 622 45.59 -17.46 42.41
C LEU A 622 46.62 -16.52 43.06
N LYS A 623 46.17 -15.51 43.84
CA LYS A 623 47.05 -14.61 44.59
C LYS A 623 47.59 -15.24 45.87
N ASP A 624 46.98 -16.32 46.37
CA ASP A 624 47.44 -17.03 47.55
C ASP A 624 48.76 -17.77 47.24
N THR A 625 49.80 -17.49 48.01
CA THR A 625 51.13 -18.08 47.82
C THR A 625 51.12 -19.61 47.91
N ARG A 626 50.19 -20.18 48.68
CA ARG A 626 50.03 -21.64 48.85
C ARG A 626 49.48 -22.30 47.59
N THR A 627 48.60 -21.61 46.85
CA THR A 627 48.10 -22.07 45.54
C THR A 627 49.24 -22.24 44.54
N ASN A 628 50.26 -21.38 44.62
CA ASN A 628 51.43 -21.38 43.73
C ASN A 628 52.52 -22.37 44.14
N THR A 629 52.39 -23.03 45.30
CA THR A 629 53.38 -24.01 45.78
C THR A 629 53.38 -25.28 44.93
N PHE A 630 52.22 -25.70 44.42
CA PHE A 630 52.09 -26.89 43.58
C PHE A 630 51.39 -26.54 42.25
N SER A 631 52.08 -26.78 41.13
CA SER A 631 51.65 -26.38 39.79
C SER A 631 50.30 -26.99 39.36
N ALA A 632 50.00 -28.22 39.79
CA ALA A 632 48.76 -28.89 39.46
C ALA A 632 47.52 -28.23 40.08
N PHE A 633 47.61 -27.72 41.32
CA PHE A 633 46.50 -27.04 41.98
C PHE A 633 46.30 -25.63 41.39
N HIS A 634 47.39 -24.90 41.14
CA HIS A 634 47.38 -23.62 40.43
C HIS A 634 46.66 -23.74 39.08
N LYS A 635 47.04 -24.73 38.26
CA LYS A 635 46.48 -24.95 36.94
C LYS A 635 44.97 -25.20 36.95
N LYS A 636 44.43 -25.86 37.98
CA LYS A 636 42.97 -26.06 38.12
C LYS A 636 42.21 -24.75 38.33
N ILE A 637 42.74 -23.87 39.19
CA ILE A 637 42.14 -22.55 39.43
C ILE A 637 42.27 -21.66 38.19
N GLU A 638 43.40 -21.74 37.48
CA GLU A 638 43.63 -21.03 36.22
C GLU A 638 42.68 -21.50 35.10
N ASP A 639 42.53 -22.82 34.92
CA ASP A 639 41.62 -23.41 33.94
C ASP A 639 40.16 -23.00 34.23
N MET A 640 39.70 -23.04 35.50
CA MET A 640 38.36 -22.57 35.88
C MET A 640 38.13 -21.11 35.49
N LYS A 641 39.09 -20.23 35.82
CA LYS A 641 39.04 -18.81 35.49
C LYS A 641 38.91 -18.61 33.98
N ARG A 642 39.78 -19.26 33.20
CA ARG A 642 39.81 -19.14 31.74
C ARG A 642 38.52 -19.64 31.11
N PHE A 643 37.97 -20.77 31.57
CA PHE A 643 36.73 -21.33 31.05
C PHE A 643 35.53 -20.41 31.34
N CYS A 644 35.42 -19.88 32.56
CA CYS A 644 34.37 -18.91 32.93
C CYS A 644 34.46 -17.62 32.10
N GLN A 645 35.67 -17.09 31.89
CA GLN A 645 35.88 -15.91 31.04
C GLN A 645 35.40 -16.13 29.60
N THR A 646 35.78 -17.26 29.01
CA THR A 646 35.42 -17.62 27.64
C THR A 646 33.91 -17.77 27.50
N TYR A 647 33.26 -18.51 28.42
CA TYR A 647 31.82 -18.74 28.38
C TYR A 647 31.02 -17.44 28.63
N ARG A 648 31.46 -16.58 29.55
CA ARG A 648 30.82 -15.29 29.84
C ARG A 648 30.76 -14.39 28.60
N GLN A 649 31.85 -14.32 27.84
CA GLN A 649 31.89 -13.50 26.63
C GLN A 649 30.93 -14.03 25.56
N ASP A 650 30.95 -15.34 25.29
CA ASP A 650 30.02 -15.99 24.34
C ASP A 650 28.55 -15.79 24.77
N PHE A 651 28.23 -15.95 26.05
CA PHE A 651 26.89 -15.73 26.57
C PHE A 651 26.43 -14.28 26.44
N LYS A 652 27.32 -13.31 26.72
CA LYS A 652 27.05 -11.88 26.58
C LYS A 652 26.77 -11.50 25.12
N ASP A 653 27.58 -11.97 24.18
CA ASP A 653 27.43 -11.62 22.76
C ASP A 653 26.14 -12.21 22.18
N ARG A 654 25.82 -13.48 22.52
CA ARG A 654 24.57 -14.12 22.11
C ARG A 654 23.33 -13.45 22.71
N SER A 655 23.37 -13.11 24.00
CA SER A 655 22.24 -12.44 24.65
C SER A 655 22.00 -11.05 24.09
N GLN A 656 23.04 -10.25 23.82
CA GLN A 656 22.89 -8.92 23.22
C GLN A 656 22.26 -8.97 21.82
N SER A 657 22.70 -9.91 20.98
CA SER A 657 22.11 -10.11 19.65
C SER A 657 20.63 -10.53 19.71
N LEU A 658 20.29 -11.46 20.60
CA LEU A 658 18.91 -11.94 20.75
C LEU A 658 17.97 -10.88 21.35
N ILE A 659 18.46 -10.07 22.30
CA ILE A 659 17.69 -8.95 22.86
C ILE A 659 17.25 -7.99 21.75
N GLN A 660 18.17 -7.63 20.84
CA GLN A 660 17.86 -6.73 19.73
C GLN A 660 16.86 -7.35 18.73
N SER A 661 16.99 -8.64 18.42
CA SER A 661 16.04 -9.37 17.56
C SER A 661 14.65 -9.47 18.17
N VAL A 662 14.53 -9.70 19.47
CA VAL A 662 13.23 -9.83 20.16
C VAL A 662 12.55 -8.46 20.33
N GLN A 663 13.30 -7.40 20.66
CA GLN A 663 12.77 -6.04 20.76
C GLN A 663 12.24 -5.51 19.43
N SER A 664 12.87 -5.88 18.32
CA SER A 664 12.45 -5.55 16.95
C SER A 664 11.40 -6.52 16.37
N CYS A 665 10.84 -7.40 17.20
CA CYS A 665 9.82 -8.40 16.83
C CYS A 665 10.24 -9.37 15.70
N LYS A 666 11.55 -9.56 15.47
CA LYS A 666 12.08 -10.55 14.51
C LYS A 666 12.13 -11.96 15.09
N GLU A 667 12.28 -12.07 16.41
CA GLU A 667 12.29 -13.33 17.15
C GLU A 667 11.34 -13.28 18.34
N GLU A 668 10.90 -14.46 18.81
CA GLU A 668 10.04 -14.58 19.98
C GLU A 668 10.85 -14.59 21.29
N THR A 669 10.18 -14.26 22.39
CA THR A 669 10.78 -14.26 23.74
C THR A 669 11.31 -15.65 24.15
N CYS A 670 10.79 -16.73 23.56
CA CYS A 670 11.27 -18.09 23.78
C CYS A 670 12.76 -18.27 23.43
N ALA A 671 13.31 -17.50 22.48
CA ALA A 671 14.73 -17.58 22.12
C ALA A 671 15.65 -17.20 23.30
N LEU A 672 15.30 -16.12 24.02
CA LEU A 672 16.03 -15.70 25.21
C LEU A 672 15.81 -16.64 26.40
N THR A 673 14.59 -17.16 26.58
CA THR A 673 14.29 -18.16 27.63
C THR A 673 15.06 -19.46 27.39
N ASN A 674 15.17 -19.91 26.14
CA ASN A 674 15.96 -21.08 25.75
C ASN A 674 17.46 -20.87 26.02
N LEU A 675 17.99 -19.65 25.83
CA LEU A 675 19.38 -19.32 26.16
C LEU A 675 19.64 -19.44 27.68
N LEU A 676 18.73 -18.93 28.51
CA LEU A 676 18.81 -19.05 29.97
C LEU A 676 18.69 -20.52 30.42
N GLN A 677 17.78 -21.28 29.82
CA GLN A 677 17.67 -22.72 30.11
C GLN A 677 18.95 -23.48 29.73
N ALA A 678 19.53 -23.17 28.57
CA ALA A 678 20.79 -23.77 28.13
C ALA A 678 21.97 -23.45 29.07
N HIS A 679 21.93 -22.31 29.78
CA HIS A 679 22.89 -21.99 30.83
C HIS A 679 22.71 -22.87 32.07
N GLU A 680 21.49 -23.01 32.57
CA GLU A 680 21.18 -23.86 33.74
C GLU A 680 21.54 -25.34 33.49
N GLU A 681 21.35 -25.83 32.26
CA GLU A 681 21.70 -27.22 31.90
C GLU A 681 23.22 -27.41 31.66
N SER A 682 23.99 -26.33 31.57
CA SER A 682 25.43 -26.38 31.25
C SER A 682 26.29 -26.71 32.48
N PRO A 683 27.56 -27.12 32.30
CA PRO A 683 28.54 -27.22 33.39
C PRO A 683 29.04 -25.85 33.90
N PHE A 684 28.47 -24.75 33.40
CA PHE A 684 28.69 -23.38 33.86
C PHE A 684 27.53 -22.85 34.69
N ASN A 685 26.55 -23.68 35.06
CA ASN A 685 25.44 -23.24 35.88
C ASN A 685 25.94 -22.70 37.23
N THR A 686 25.10 -21.82 37.79
CA THR A 686 25.46 -21.04 38.98
C THR A 686 25.75 -21.94 40.20
N HIS A 687 25.09 -23.09 40.32
CA HIS A 687 25.25 -24.01 41.44
C HIS A 687 26.61 -24.73 41.40
N ASP A 688 26.94 -25.37 40.27
CA ASP A 688 28.18 -26.13 40.10
C ASP A 688 29.42 -25.25 40.29
N LEU A 689 29.39 -24.02 39.75
CA LEU A 689 30.50 -23.06 39.90
C LEU A 689 30.73 -22.65 41.35
N MET A 690 29.65 -22.33 42.08
CA MET A 690 29.76 -21.92 43.49
C MET A 690 30.23 -23.08 44.38
N GLU A 691 29.70 -24.27 44.15
CA GLU A 691 30.11 -25.47 44.89
C GLU A 691 31.57 -25.81 44.65
N TRP A 692 32.04 -25.73 43.41
CA TRP A 692 33.44 -25.98 43.07
C TRP A 692 34.39 -24.99 43.76
N ILE A 693 34.08 -23.69 43.74
CA ILE A 693 34.88 -22.68 44.44
C ILE A 693 34.95 -22.96 45.94
N ARG A 694 33.82 -23.30 46.57
CA ARG A 694 33.75 -23.61 48.00
C ARG A 694 34.62 -24.82 48.36
N GLU A 695 34.57 -25.89 47.58
CA GLU A 695 35.41 -27.07 47.84
C GLU A 695 36.89 -26.78 47.62
N LYS A 696 37.26 -25.98 46.61
CA LYS A 696 38.66 -25.59 46.39
C LYS A 696 39.20 -24.63 47.46
N GLU A 697 38.39 -23.71 47.97
CA GLU A 697 38.72 -22.87 49.13
C GLU A 697 39.01 -23.75 50.38
N LYS A 698 38.20 -24.79 50.59
CA LYS A 698 38.35 -25.74 51.70
C LYS A 698 39.56 -26.65 51.56
N GLU A 699 39.81 -27.17 50.35
CA GLU A 699 41.03 -27.92 50.00
C GLU A 699 42.27 -27.05 50.26
N LEU A 700 42.28 -25.82 49.76
CA LEU A 700 43.37 -24.85 49.93
C LEU A 700 43.66 -24.55 51.40
N LYS A 701 42.62 -24.27 52.19
CA LYS A 701 42.77 -24.01 53.62
C LYS A 701 43.40 -25.21 54.33
N THR A 702 42.86 -26.41 54.10
CA THR A 702 43.27 -27.61 54.83
C THR A 702 44.68 -28.05 54.43
N PHE A 703 45.02 -28.12 53.13
CA PHE A 703 46.39 -28.47 52.75
C PHE A 703 47.36 -27.37 53.17
N GLY A 704 46.95 -26.10 53.14
CA GLY A 704 47.77 -24.98 53.58
C GLY A 704 48.17 -25.10 55.06
N GLU A 705 47.25 -25.54 55.93
CA GLU A 705 47.53 -25.81 57.35
C GLU A 705 48.54 -26.96 57.53
N PHE A 706 48.44 -28.04 56.73
CA PHE A 706 49.40 -29.15 56.77
C PHE A 706 50.77 -28.74 56.21
N LEU A 707 50.79 -28.04 55.07
CA LEU A 707 52.01 -27.55 54.43
C LEU A 707 52.77 -26.61 55.37
N GLN A 708 52.07 -25.68 56.03
CA GLN A 708 52.71 -24.79 57.00
C GLN A 708 53.34 -25.58 58.15
N GLN A 709 52.63 -26.55 58.72
CA GLN A 709 53.18 -27.41 59.78
C GLN A 709 54.41 -28.18 59.31
N ILE A 710 54.43 -28.71 58.08
CA ILE A 710 55.58 -29.42 57.52
C ILE A 710 56.79 -28.49 57.36
N LEU A 711 56.55 -27.26 56.90
CA LEU A 711 57.60 -26.24 56.75
C LEU A 711 58.14 -25.77 58.10
N ASP A 712 57.27 -25.59 59.10
CA ASP A 712 57.66 -25.20 60.46
C ASP A 712 58.52 -26.27 61.15
N ILE A 713 58.35 -27.55 60.78
CA ILE A 713 59.20 -28.67 61.25
C ILE A 713 60.58 -28.65 60.56
N GLY A 714 60.73 -27.91 59.45
CA GLY A 714 62.02 -27.67 58.78
C GLY A 714 62.21 -28.41 57.46
N ALA A 715 61.15 -28.94 56.84
CA ALA A 715 61.23 -29.57 55.52
C ALA A 715 61.28 -28.53 54.39
N GLU A 716 61.99 -28.84 53.30
CA GLU A 716 62.09 -27.97 52.12
C GLU A 716 60.98 -28.30 51.10
N VAL A 717 60.35 -27.30 50.48
CA VAL A 717 59.42 -27.55 49.35
C VAL A 717 60.23 -28.05 48.16
N ASN A 718 59.85 -29.20 47.62
CA ASN A 718 60.50 -29.77 46.46
C ASN A 718 60.11 -29.02 45.17
N THR A 719 61.05 -28.30 44.58
CA THR A 719 60.90 -27.69 43.26
C THR A 719 61.48 -28.55 42.13
N SER A 720 62.36 -29.51 42.44
CA SER A 720 62.94 -30.46 41.49
C SER A 720 63.55 -31.64 42.24
N LEU A 721 62.88 -32.80 42.20
CA LEU A 721 63.31 -34.02 42.87
C LEU A 721 64.69 -34.47 42.37
N ASP A 722 64.94 -34.35 41.07
CA ASP A 722 66.20 -34.72 40.39
C ASP A 722 67.40 -33.95 40.97
N THR A 723 67.20 -32.68 41.34
CA THR A 723 68.26 -31.84 41.93
C THR A 723 68.63 -32.32 43.33
N VAL A 724 67.66 -32.82 44.10
CA VAL A 724 67.86 -33.31 45.47
C VAL A 724 68.51 -34.70 45.46
N LEU A 725 68.06 -35.60 44.57
CA LEU A 725 68.59 -36.96 44.44
C LEU A 725 70.02 -36.99 43.86
N SER A 726 70.40 -36.02 43.03
CA SER A 726 71.75 -35.92 42.44
C SER A 726 72.84 -35.47 43.43
N ASN A 727 72.49 -35.11 44.66
CA ASN A 727 73.45 -34.62 45.65
C ASN A 727 74.14 -35.79 46.40
N ILE A 728 75.41 -36.06 46.08
CA ILE A 728 76.21 -37.16 46.63
C ILE A 728 76.35 -37.11 48.16
N LYS A 729 76.15 -35.94 48.80
CA LYS A 729 76.19 -35.81 50.27
C LYS A 729 74.91 -36.33 50.94
N VAL A 730 73.82 -36.51 50.19
CA VAL A 730 72.52 -36.98 50.67
C VAL A 730 72.41 -38.47 50.38
N LYS A 731 72.31 -39.28 51.43
CA LYS A 731 72.12 -40.73 51.32
C LYS A 731 70.64 -41.11 51.27
N ASN A 732 69.79 -40.43 52.03
CA ASN A 732 68.36 -40.72 52.08
C ASN A 732 67.56 -39.43 51.89
N VAL A 733 66.46 -39.50 51.13
CA VAL A 733 65.47 -38.41 51.03
C VAL A 733 64.14 -38.93 51.54
N VAL A 734 63.59 -38.26 52.55
CA VAL A 734 62.26 -38.54 53.09
C VAL A 734 61.33 -37.43 52.62
N CYS A 735 60.34 -37.79 51.81
CA CYS A 735 59.43 -36.86 51.18
C CYS A 735 58.02 -37.03 51.73
N TYR A 736 57.46 -35.99 52.35
CA TYR A 736 56.02 -35.94 52.61
C TYR A 736 55.32 -35.55 51.31
N THR A 737 54.54 -36.47 50.74
CA THR A 737 53.89 -36.25 49.45
C THR A 737 52.38 -36.08 49.63
N PHE A 738 51.83 -34.96 49.19
CA PHE A 738 50.40 -34.77 49.02
C PHE A 738 49.93 -35.54 47.79
N SER A 739 49.24 -36.64 48.01
CA SER A 739 49.00 -37.66 46.99
C SER A 739 47.68 -37.53 46.24
N SER A 740 46.90 -36.47 46.51
CA SER A 740 45.57 -36.28 45.91
C SER A 740 45.35 -34.87 45.33
N LEU A 741 46.30 -33.95 45.50
CA LEU A 741 46.22 -32.60 44.94
C LEU A 741 46.26 -32.58 43.41
N GLU A 742 46.91 -33.56 42.78
CA GLU A 742 47.08 -33.61 41.31
C GLU A 742 45.98 -34.37 40.56
N ARG A 743 45.02 -34.97 41.27
CA ARG A 743 43.94 -35.74 40.62
C ARG A 743 43.17 -34.91 39.60
N PRO A 744 42.79 -35.47 38.43
CA PRO A 744 42.01 -34.72 37.43
C PRO A 744 40.68 -34.25 38.02
N ASP A 745 40.23 -33.07 37.59
CA ASP A 745 38.99 -32.45 38.06
C ASP A 745 37.86 -32.69 37.04
N GLU A 746 36.77 -33.32 37.49
CA GLU A 746 35.68 -33.78 36.64
C GLU A 746 34.91 -32.61 36.03
N LEU A 747 34.59 -31.58 36.83
CA LEU A 747 33.89 -30.37 36.35
C LEU A 747 34.72 -29.63 35.29
N LEU A 748 36.02 -29.43 35.51
CA LEU A 748 36.89 -28.77 34.51
C LEU A 748 36.96 -29.56 33.19
N SER A 749 36.91 -30.88 33.27
CA SER A 749 36.89 -31.75 32.09
C SER A 749 35.60 -31.60 31.30
N GLU A 750 34.44 -31.55 31.98
CA GLU A 750 33.14 -31.29 31.36
C GLU A 750 33.05 -29.89 30.74
N GLN A 751 33.52 -28.84 31.45
CA GLN A 751 33.56 -27.47 30.94
C GLN A 751 34.42 -27.34 29.69
N LYS A 752 35.60 -27.96 29.68
CA LYS A 752 36.49 -28.01 28.52
C LYS A 752 35.83 -28.71 27.33
N HIS A 753 35.12 -29.81 27.57
CA HIS A 753 34.37 -30.51 26.52
C HIS A 753 33.21 -29.66 26.00
N TYR A 754 32.46 -29.00 26.89
CA TYR A 754 31.33 -28.13 26.53
C TYR A 754 31.77 -26.95 25.66
N LEU A 755 32.85 -26.26 26.03
CA LEU A 755 33.42 -25.16 25.23
C LEU A 755 33.94 -25.64 23.86
N LYS A 756 34.49 -26.85 23.76
CA LYS A 756 34.88 -27.45 22.47
C LYS A 756 33.68 -27.86 21.62
N ALA A 757 32.67 -28.49 22.21
CA ALA A 757 31.47 -28.96 21.52
C ALA A 757 30.61 -27.82 20.94
N GLN A 758 30.76 -26.57 21.41
CA GLN A 758 30.14 -25.42 20.73
C GLN A 758 30.64 -25.20 19.29
N THR A 759 31.75 -25.83 18.88
CA THR A 759 32.28 -25.79 17.50
C THR A 759 31.90 -26.98 16.61
N THR A 760 31.29 -28.05 17.14
CA THR A 760 30.89 -29.25 16.37
C THR A 760 29.61 -29.89 16.92
N SER A 761 28.67 -30.22 16.01
CA SER A 761 27.29 -30.68 16.24
C SER A 761 27.00 -31.45 17.56
N ARG A 762 25.96 -30.98 18.28
CA ARG A 762 25.50 -31.44 19.61
C ARG A 762 25.06 -32.92 19.62
N LYS A 763 25.64 -33.74 20.52
CA LYS A 763 24.98 -34.94 21.07
C LYS A 763 24.82 -34.80 22.59
N LYS A 764 23.58 -35.00 23.06
CA LYS A 764 23.18 -35.08 24.47
C LYS A 764 23.92 -36.24 25.15
N ASN A 765 24.37 -36.01 26.38
CA ASN A 765 24.34 -37.01 27.45
C ASN A 765 24.34 -36.28 28.79
N ALA A 766 23.19 -36.29 29.48
CA ALA A 766 23.11 -35.97 30.88
C ALA A 766 23.39 -37.26 31.68
N LYS A 767 24.43 -37.26 32.51
CA LYS A 767 24.56 -38.23 33.61
C LYS A 767 24.42 -37.48 34.92
N THR A 768 23.50 -37.96 35.74
CA THR A 768 23.23 -37.55 37.13
C THR A 768 24.27 -38.14 38.06
N SER A 769 25.47 -37.56 38.02
CA SER A 769 26.56 -37.74 38.99
C SER A 769 26.84 -36.38 39.64
N PRO A 770 27.17 -36.29 40.95
CA PRO A 770 27.64 -35.03 41.50
C PRO A 770 28.91 -34.59 40.75
N ARG A 771 28.83 -33.46 40.06
CA ARG A 771 29.90 -32.93 39.17
C ARG A 771 31.10 -32.41 39.96
N VAL A 772 30.92 -32.11 41.24
CA VAL A 772 31.97 -31.64 42.15
C VAL A 772 32.24 -32.71 43.20
N LEU A 773 33.43 -33.33 43.11
CA LEU A 773 33.90 -34.32 44.07
C LEU A 773 35.17 -33.80 44.75
N THR A 774 35.16 -33.75 46.09
CA THR A 774 36.37 -33.48 46.87
C THR A 774 37.00 -34.79 47.34
N TRP A 775 38.33 -34.88 47.24
CA TRP A 775 39.09 -35.97 47.83
C TRP A 775 39.25 -35.80 49.35
N LEU A 776 38.98 -34.62 49.91
CA LEU A 776 39.27 -34.28 51.30
C LEU A 776 38.13 -34.69 52.24
N THR A 777 38.07 -35.99 52.57
CA THR A 777 37.14 -36.53 53.58
C THR A 777 37.73 -36.51 54.99
N GLY A 778 36.90 -36.68 56.04
CA GLY A 778 37.35 -36.71 57.44
C GLY A 778 38.41 -37.79 57.70
N ASN A 779 38.18 -39.01 57.23
CA ASN A 779 39.12 -40.13 57.34
C ASN A 779 40.46 -39.83 56.63
N ILE A 780 40.42 -39.17 55.46
CA ILE A 780 41.65 -38.80 54.74
C ILE A 780 42.45 -37.74 55.52
N ARG A 781 41.78 -36.76 56.14
CA ARG A 781 42.41 -35.75 56.99
C ARG A 781 43.11 -36.38 58.20
N GLU A 782 42.50 -37.38 58.82
CA GLU A 782 43.09 -38.14 59.94
C GLU A 782 44.37 -38.86 59.51
N LYS A 783 44.33 -39.58 58.38
CA LYS A 783 45.53 -40.22 57.81
C LYS A 783 46.64 -39.24 57.48
N MET A 784 46.31 -38.07 56.95
CA MET A 784 47.30 -37.02 56.69
C MET A 784 47.99 -36.55 57.98
N ARG A 785 47.24 -36.48 59.09
CA ARG A 785 47.77 -36.15 60.40
C ARG A 785 48.68 -37.26 60.94
N GLU A 786 48.32 -38.52 60.79
CA GLU A 786 49.16 -39.66 61.17
C GLU A 786 50.49 -39.65 60.42
N HIS A 787 50.46 -39.46 59.09
CA HIS A 787 51.68 -39.30 58.30
C HIS A 787 52.50 -38.08 58.75
N LEU A 788 51.86 -36.98 59.15
CA LEU A 788 52.59 -35.80 59.60
C LEU A 788 53.33 -36.06 60.92
N ILE A 789 52.68 -36.76 61.85
CA ILE A 789 53.29 -37.17 63.13
C ILE A 789 54.50 -38.07 62.86
N MET A 790 54.33 -39.10 62.03
CA MET A 790 55.42 -40.01 61.66
C MET A 790 56.58 -39.27 60.97
N PHE A 791 56.26 -38.34 60.07
CA PHE A 791 57.27 -37.53 59.38
C PHE A 791 58.07 -36.65 60.35
N LYS A 792 57.39 -36.05 61.33
CA LYS A 792 58.03 -35.28 62.40
C LYS A 792 58.97 -36.14 63.26
N GLU A 793 58.56 -37.35 63.61
CA GLU A 793 59.38 -38.28 64.39
C GLU A 793 60.61 -38.74 63.60
N LEU A 794 60.46 -39.04 62.31
CA LEU A 794 61.57 -39.35 61.42
C LEU A 794 62.59 -38.21 61.33
N MET A 795 62.11 -36.95 61.28
CA MET A 795 62.98 -35.77 61.29
C MET A 795 63.79 -35.65 62.59
N PHE A 796 63.16 -35.88 63.74
CA PHE A 796 63.85 -35.83 65.03
C PHE A 796 64.93 -36.92 65.16
N LEU A 797 64.64 -38.14 64.68
CA LEU A 797 65.56 -39.27 64.75
C LEU A 797 66.78 -39.12 63.82
N HIS A 798 66.68 -38.37 62.72
CA HIS A 798 67.72 -38.25 61.69
C HIS A 798 68.19 -36.81 61.43
N ASN A 799 68.62 -36.12 62.48
CA ASN A 799 69.18 -34.76 62.38
C ASN A 799 70.64 -34.73 61.82
N SER A 800 70.95 -35.58 60.84
CA SER A 800 72.29 -35.67 60.23
C SER A 800 72.31 -35.04 58.84
N GLN A 801 73.45 -34.49 58.40
CA GLN A 801 73.61 -33.93 57.04
C GLN A 801 73.40 -34.95 55.90
N SER A 802 73.27 -36.25 56.21
CA SER A 802 73.13 -37.33 55.24
C SER A 802 71.69 -37.68 54.87
N THR A 803 70.68 -37.11 55.54
CA THR A 803 69.25 -37.34 55.24
C THR A 803 68.56 -35.99 55.02
N LYS A 804 67.86 -35.83 53.89
CA LYS A 804 67.07 -34.61 53.59
C LYS A 804 65.57 -34.87 53.71
N PHE A 805 64.85 -33.87 54.20
CA PHE A 805 63.40 -33.91 54.36
C PHE A 805 62.75 -32.87 53.45
N ILE A 806 61.84 -33.33 52.60
CA ILE A 806 61.18 -32.49 51.60
C ILE A 806 59.66 -32.69 51.60
N VAL A 807 58.93 -31.75 51.02
CA VAL A 807 57.49 -31.86 50.77
C VAL A 807 57.21 -31.72 49.28
N SER A 808 56.36 -32.60 48.72
CA SER A 808 55.98 -32.57 47.30
C SER A 808 54.50 -32.88 47.09
N SER A 809 54.05 -32.81 45.84
CA SER A 809 52.71 -33.20 45.40
C SER A 809 52.89 -34.12 44.20
N ILE A 810 52.45 -35.38 44.31
CA ILE A 810 52.48 -36.38 43.24
C ILE A 810 51.29 -37.30 43.45
N ASP A 811 50.43 -37.49 42.44
CA ASP A 811 49.28 -38.40 42.59
C ASP A 811 49.72 -39.83 42.94
N HIS A 812 49.13 -40.39 43.99
CA HIS A 812 49.38 -41.79 44.39
C HIS A 812 48.07 -42.49 44.70
N LYS A 813 47.63 -43.35 43.77
CA LYS A 813 46.31 -43.99 43.80
C LYS A 813 46.04 -44.82 45.06
N ASN A 814 47.07 -45.52 45.57
CA ASN A 814 46.90 -46.44 46.70
C ASN A 814 46.87 -45.74 48.07
N HIS A 815 47.28 -44.47 48.15
CA HIS A 815 47.37 -43.73 49.41
C HIS A 815 46.70 -42.37 49.25
N PRO A 816 45.37 -42.26 49.31
CA PRO A 816 44.68 -40.98 49.17
C PRO A 816 45.02 -40.01 50.32
N GLY A 817 45.18 -38.73 49.98
CA GLY A 817 45.54 -37.65 50.92
C GLY A 817 47.02 -37.35 50.99
N SER A 818 47.78 -38.22 51.66
CA SER A 818 49.23 -38.12 51.74
C SER A 818 49.90 -39.49 51.85
N CYS A 819 51.21 -39.53 51.60
CA CYS A 819 52.09 -40.63 51.96
C CYS A 819 53.51 -40.10 52.25
N ILE A 820 54.33 -40.89 52.94
CA ILE A 820 55.75 -40.61 53.12
C ILE A 820 56.52 -41.48 52.14
N LEU A 821 57.25 -40.88 51.21
CA LEU A 821 58.09 -41.56 50.25
C LEU A 821 59.55 -41.53 50.70
N LEU A 822 60.22 -42.67 50.66
CA LEU A 822 61.62 -42.82 51.01
C LEU A 822 62.44 -43.16 49.76
N TYR A 823 63.44 -42.34 49.48
CA TYR A 823 64.44 -42.58 48.44
C TYR A 823 65.75 -42.92 49.12
N GLU A 824 66.24 -44.15 48.92
CA GLU A 824 67.49 -44.65 49.51
C GLU A 824 68.60 -44.61 48.45
N HIS A 825 69.79 -44.14 48.85
CA HIS A 825 71.02 -44.16 48.04
C HIS A 825 70.92 -43.49 46.64
N GLY A 826 70.12 -42.44 46.52
CA GLY A 826 69.97 -41.68 45.27
C GLY A 826 69.17 -42.41 44.17
N CYS A 827 68.43 -43.48 44.51
CA CYS A 827 67.53 -44.15 43.57
C CYS A 827 66.29 -43.29 43.27
N GLU A 828 65.79 -43.33 42.03
CA GLU A 828 64.54 -42.67 41.61
C GLU A 828 63.28 -43.42 42.08
N ASP A 829 63.39 -44.73 42.33
CA ASP A 829 62.27 -45.55 42.79
C ASP A 829 62.02 -45.35 44.29
N ALA A 830 61.00 -44.56 44.60
CA ALA A 830 60.58 -44.30 45.96
C ALA A 830 59.81 -45.49 46.55
N VAL A 831 60.11 -45.84 47.80
CA VAL A 831 59.31 -46.80 48.57
C VAL A 831 58.44 -46.04 49.56
N CYS A 832 57.15 -46.37 49.65
CA CYS A 832 56.29 -45.80 50.67
C CYS A 832 56.74 -46.28 52.05
N PHE A 833 57.06 -45.36 52.95
CA PHE A 833 57.47 -45.68 54.30
C PHE A 833 56.27 -46.22 55.09
N THR A 834 56.46 -47.40 55.68
CA THR A 834 55.52 -48.04 56.59
C THR A 834 56.23 -48.29 57.92
N PRO A 835 55.69 -47.82 59.06
CA PRO A 835 56.30 -48.09 60.36
C PRO A 835 56.19 -49.58 60.72
N PRO A 836 57.11 -50.11 61.55
CA PRO A 836 56.95 -51.43 62.16
C PRO A 836 55.64 -51.52 62.95
N SER A 837 55.02 -52.70 62.99
CA SER A 837 53.92 -52.95 63.94
C SER A 837 54.47 -53.04 65.37
N LYS A 838 53.66 -52.66 66.36
CA LYS A 838 53.99 -52.86 67.78
C LYS A 838 54.37 -54.32 68.04
N PRO A 839 55.59 -54.61 68.54
CA PRO A 839 56.01 -55.99 68.80
C PRO A 839 55.26 -56.57 69.99
N VAL A 840 55.11 -57.90 70.00
CA VAL A 840 54.52 -58.64 71.13
C VAL A 840 55.47 -58.58 72.32
N CYS A 841 54.92 -58.44 73.53
CA CYS A 841 55.72 -58.40 74.76
C CYS A 841 56.50 -59.71 74.96
N PRO A 842 57.74 -59.66 75.46
CA PRO A 842 58.49 -60.86 75.80
C PRO A 842 57.84 -61.59 76.98
N VAL A 843 58.01 -62.90 77.08
CA VAL A 843 57.43 -63.74 78.15
C VAL A 843 58.54 -64.41 78.95
N THR A 844 58.53 -64.30 80.27
CA THR A 844 59.52 -64.96 81.14
C THR A 844 59.31 -66.47 81.12
N GLU A 845 60.34 -67.22 80.71
CA GLU A 845 60.32 -68.68 80.75
C GLU A 845 60.99 -69.23 82.01
N GLU A 846 62.14 -68.68 82.38
CA GLU A 846 62.91 -69.19 83.51
C GLU A 846 63.73 -68.06 84.17
N VAL A 847 63.84 -68.10 85.50
CA VAL A 847 64.74 -67.24 86.27
C VAL A 847 65.69 -68.16 87.03
N LYS A 848 67.01 -68.00 86.81
CA LYS A 848 68.07 -68.82 87.42
C LYS A 848 69.17 -67.91 87.94
N GLY A 849 69.20 -67.71 89.26
CA GLY A 849 70.14 -66.82 89.93
C GLY A 849 70.20 -65.44 89.25
N GLN A 850 71.40 -65.05 88.81
CA GLN A 850 71.69 -63.79 88.11
C GLN A 850 71.29 -63.79 86.61
N SER A 851 70.42 -64.69 86.15
CA SER A 851 69.97 -64.77 84.76
C SER A 851 68.47 -64.97 84.58
N VAL A 852 67.89 -64.34 83.55
CA VAL A 852 66.47 -64.43 83.18
C VAL A 852 66.36 -64.84 81.71
N VAL A 853 65.68 -65.94 81.41
CA VAL A 853 65.39 -66.42 80.06
C VAL A 853 64.00 -65.94 79.63
N LEU A 854 63.94 -65.24 78.49
CA LEU A 854 62.73 -64.64 77.95
C LEU A 854 62.41 -65.21 76.57
N LYS A 855 61.18 -65.69 76.37
CA LYS A 855 60.65 -66.00 75.05
C LYS A 855 60.33 -64.71 74.28
N VAL A 856 60.77 -64.61 73.03
CA VAL A 856 60.49 -63.47 72.16
C VAL A 856 59.85 -63.96 70.86
N VAL A 857 58.79 -63.28 70.41
CA VAL A 857 58.07 -63.64 69.19
C VAL A 857 58.74 -62.98 67.97
N PRO A 858 59.11 -63.74 66.92
CA PRO A 858 59.64 -63.16 65.69
C PRO A 858 58.65 -62.16 65.06
N PRO A 859 59.13 -61.06 64.45
CA PRO A 859 58.25 -60.04 63.89
C PRO A 859 57.47 -60.56 62.68
N SER A 860 56.15 -60.40 62.68
CA SER A 860 55.25 -60.73 61.56
C SER A 860 55.10 -59.61 60.53
N CYS A 861 55.49 -58.38 60.88
CA CYS A 861 55.43 -57.22 60.00
C CYS A 861 56.71 -57.12 59.14
N PRO A 862 56.59 -57.08 57.80
CA PRO A 862 57.75 -56.98 56.90
C PRO A 862 58.51 -55.65 57.03
N ALA A 863 57.94 -54.64 57.68
CA ALA A 863 58.62 -53.37 57.95
C ALA A 863 59.62 -53.44 59.13
N THR A 864 59.60 -54.51 59.93
CA THR A 864 60.54 -54.71 61.05
C THR A 864 61.88 -55.26 60.52
N VAL A 865 62.93 -54.46 60.62
CA VAL A 865 64.29 -54.80 60.15
C VAL A 865 65.08 -55.57 61.21
N LYS A 866 64.96 -55.18 62.49
CA LYS A 866 65.62 -55.84 63.64
C LYS A 866 64.71 -55.82 64.87
N LEU A 867 64.90 -56.78 65.77
CA LEU A 867 64.21 -56.83 67.05
C LEU A 867 65.25 -56.73 68.18
N ARG A 868 64.98 -55.92 69.20
CA ARG A 868 65.86 -55.76 70.38
C ARG A 868 65.07 -55.95 71.65
N LEU A 869 65.68 -56.59 72.64
CA LEU A 869 65.12 -56.68 73.97
C LEU A 869 65.77 -55.61 74.84
N LEU A 870 64.97 -54.73 75.41
CA LEU A 870 65.41 -53.64 76.26
C LEU A 870 65.10 -53.99 77.72
N TYR A 871 66.06 -53.85 78.62
CA TYR A 871 65.88 -54.10 80.04
C TYR A 871 66.58 -53.07 80.90
N LYS A 872 66.02 -52.77 82.07
CA LYS A 872 66.63 -51.89 83.08
C LYS A 872 66.18 -52.27 84.47
N VAL A 873 66.94 -51.87 85.49
CA VAL A 873 66.44 -51.93 86.86
C VAL A 873 65.26 -50.97 87.00
N LYS A 874 64.19 -51.33 87.70
CA LYS A 874 62.96 -50.53 87.81
C LYS A 874 63.19 -49.09 88.29
N GLN A 875 64.17 -48.88 89.16
CA GLN A 875 64.55 -47.55 89.68
C GLN A 875 65.48 -46.77 88.73
N ASP A 876 65.95 -47.38 87.64
CA ASP A 876 66.87 -46.77 86.69
C ASP A 876 66.12 -46.07 85.55
N THR A 877 66.82 -45.17 84.86
CA THR A 877 66.30 -44.41 83.70
C THR A 877 66.88 -44.91 82.39
N VAL A 878 68.04 -45.58 82.42
CA VAL A 878 68.76 -46.02 81.21
C VAL A 878 68.40 -47.45 80.86
N TRP A 879 67.93 -47.67 79.64
CA TRP A 879 67.66 -49.00 79.09
C TRP A 879 68.94 -49.63 78.54
N ARG A 880 69.26 -50.84 79.00
CA ARG A 880 70.24 -51.72 78.36
C ARG A 880 69.55 -52.46 77.22
N SER A 881 70.28 -52.80 76.17
CA SER A 881 69.73 -53.47 74.99
C SER A 881 70.48 -54.75 74.68
N GLU A 882 69.74 -55.84 74.52
CA GLU A 882 70.22 -57.12 74.00
C GLU A 882 69.66 -57.31 72.58
N ALA A 883 70.50 -57.78 71.66
CA ALA A 883 70.05 -58.04 70.29
C ALA A 883 69.34 -59.40 70.23
N VAL A 884 68.14 -59.44 69.66
CA VAL A 884 67.46 -60.71 69.35
C VAL A 884 67.95 -61.14 67.98
N LEU A 885 68.70 -62.25 67.90
CA LEU A 885 69.19 -62.75 66.61
C LEU A 885 68.03 -63.32 65.79
N LYS A 886 68.14 -63.25 64.46
CA LYS A 886 67.18 -63.90 63.57
C LYS A 886 67.10 -65.39 63.93
N ASP A 887 65.89 -65.89 64.10
CA ASP A 887 65.54 -67.27 64.45
C ASP A 887 65.76 -67.69 65.91
N GLN A 888 66.05 -66.75 66.82
CA GLN A 888 65.97 -66.99 68.26
C GLN A 888 64.54 -66.80 68.78
N ASP A 889 64.01 -67.81 69.46
CA ASP A 889 62.73 -67.77 70.18
C ASP A 889 62.90 -67.49 71.68
N THR A 890 64.12 -67.57 72.19
CA THR A 890 64.48 -67.33 73.59
C THR A 890 65.76 -66.50 73.69
N VAL A 891 65.78 -65.54 74.61
CA VAL A 891 66.90 -64.62 74.88
C VAL A 891 67.17 -64.63 76.37
N THR A 892 68.40 -64.94 76.75
CA THR A 892 68.83 -64.96 78.16
C THR A 892 69.53 -63.67 78.51
N LEU A 893 69.01 -62.95 79.50
CA LEU A 893 69.68 -61.84 80.14
C LEU A 893 70.54 -62.37 81.29
N THR A 894 71.85 -62.10 81.27
CA THR A 894 72.80 -62.52 82.30
C THR A 894 73.34 -61.32 83.09
N ASP A 895 74.06 -61.58 84.18
CA ASP A 895 74.67 -60.56 85.06
C ASP A 895 73.64 -59.62 85.72
N LEU A 896 72.45 -60.13 86.02
CA LEU A 896 71.41 -59.41 86.75
C LEU A 896 71.70 -59.45 88.26
N ARG A 897 71.41 -58.36 88.96
CA ARG A 897 71.60 -58.30 90.42
C ARG A 897 70.51 -59.11 91.11
N GLU A 898 70.91 -59.97 92.04
CA GLU A 898 70.00 -60.75 92.88
C GLU A 898 69.01 -59.82 93.62
N GLU A 899 67.79 -60.33 93.84
CA GLU A 899 66.68 -59.64 94.52
C GLU A 899 66.27 -58.29 93.90
N THR A 900 66.66 -58.01 92.66
CA THR A 900 66.37 -56.73 91.98
C THR A 900 65.26 -56.91 90.93
N GLU A 901 64.29 -56.01 90.92
CA GLU A 901 63.19 -55.97 89.93
C GLU A 901 63.61 -55.22 88.66
N TYR A 902 63.48 -55.88 87.51
CA TYR A 902 63.80 -55.37 86.19
C TYR A 902 62.53 -55.08 85.38
N GLU A 903 62.53 -53.96 84.67
CA GLU A 903 61.55 -53.63 83.63
C GLU A 903 62.13 -54.05 82.28
N ILE A 904 61.38 -54.84 81.50
CA ILE A 904 61.80 -55.41 80.23
C ILE A 904 60.75 -55.14 79.15
N LYS A 905 61.17 -54.77 77.94
CA LYS A 905 60.29 -54.59 76.77
C LYS A 905 60.99 -55.03 75.48
N CYS A 906 60.23 -55.28 74.44
CA CYS A 906 60.75 -55.57 73.11
C CYS A 906 60.61 -54.33 72.21
N ALA A 907 61.64 -54.01 71.44
CA ALA A 907 61.67 -52.89 70.51
C ALA A 907 61.84 -53.40 69.06
N ALA A 908 60.84 -53.12 68.21
CA ALA A 908 60.89 -53.39 66.78
C ALA A 908 61.55 -52.22 66.07
N LEU A 909 62.72 -52.44 65.48
CA LEU A 909 63.49 -51.46 64.73
C LEU A 909 63.14 -51.57 63.25
N GLY A 910 62.55 -50.53 62.68
CA GLY A 910 62.22 -50.40 61.26
C GLY A 910 63.32 -49.77 60.41
N LYS A 911 62.99 -49.51 59.14
CA LYS A 911 63.81 -48.66 58.27
C LYS A 911 64.05 -47.30 58.92
N LEU A 912 65.20 -46.68 58.64
CA LEU A 912 65.63 -45.44 59.29
C LEU A 912 65.59 -45.53 60.82
N ASN A 913 65.97 -46.66 61.43
CA ASN A 913 66.01 -46.82 62.90
C ASN A 913 64.71 -46.41 63.63
N TYR A 914 63.56 -46.39 62.95
CA TYR A 914 62.30 -46.01 63.57
C TYR A 914 61.85 -47.13 64.49
N THR A 915 61.73 -46.87 65.79
CA THR A 915 61.46 -47.90 66.80
C THR A 915 60.05 -47.85 67.31
N VAL A 916 59.40 -49.02 67.35
CA VAL A 916 58.12 -49.20 68.05
C VAL A 916 58.31 -50.22 69.17
N ASP A 917 57.98 -49.82 70.40
CA ASP A 917 58.17 -50.63 71.59
C ASP A 917 56.91 -51.41 71.97
N SER A 918 57.09 -52.62 72.52
CA SER A 918 56.05 -53.38 73.21
C SER A 918 55.71 -52.72 74.55
N ASP A 919 54.64 -53.19 75.19
CA ASP A 919 54.42 -52.85 76.59
C ASP A 919 55.54 -53.43 77.47
N VAL A 920 55.73 -52.82 78.64
CA VAL A 920 56.78 -53.18 79.61
C VAL A 920 56.27 -54.31 80.52
N ILE A 921 57.07 -55.36 80.67
CA ILE A 921 56.88 -56.42 81.66
C ILE A 921 57.88 -56.27 82.82
N ARG A 922 57.62 -56.93 83.95
CA ARG A 922 58.47 -56.86 85.15
C ARG A 922 58.89 -58.25 85.60
N VAL A 923 60.17 -58.42 85.95
CA VAL A 923 60.76 -59.69 86.40
C VAL A 923 61.73 -59.43 87.55
N THR A 924 61.71 -60.25 88.59
CA THR A 924 62.64 -60.20 89.72
C THR A 924 63.64 -61.34 89.63
N ALA A 925 64.94 -61.06 89.74
CA ALA A 925 65.97 -62.10 89.77
C ALA A 925 65.99 -62.82 91.15
N GLU A 926 66.03 -64.16 91.16
CA GLU A 926 65.99 -65.00 92.36
C GLU A 926 67.41 -65.33 92.89
N VAL A 927 67.50 -65.81 94.15
CA VAL A 927 68.75 -66.16 94.87
C VAL A 927 69.42 -67.39 94.28
#